data_AF-A0A4Z0MYQ1-F1
#
_entry.id   AF-A0A4Z0MYQ1-F1
#
_cell.length_a   1.000
_cell.length_b   1.000
_cell.length_c   1.000
_cell.angle_alpha   90.00
_cell.angle_beta   90.00
_cell.angle_gamma   90.00
#
_symmetry.space_group_name_H-M   'P 1'
#
loop_
_entity.id
_entity.type
_entity.pdbx_description
1 polymer ?
#
loop_
_entity_poly.entity_id
_entity_poly.type
_entity_poly.pdbx_seq_one_letter_code
_entity_poly.pdbx_strand_id
1 'polypeptide(L)'
;MANHIARAGATAFLLGMTFTGPQIAVAAADSPNTDSPAASAGPAGRDGKETGSVAPRSVRSGARGSQAQAAATVHGARAAVTAVRSPASAAARPASRLSAPPEAAAQPVAAAAADPVGTQSAAQVQPRSAHFAPRAATAPSASAASSTGNAGCAVCWGATAASPAQVITAAVNHLFNSAFTGLSAFPANPISDIVAGALVLIRRTLFFVPEGVTASLVGNSLTVAVNTGSVAYFRQDGSSLQISGDPSFFRATTFTTGSQTTVSVGNPGNAGCAGVVLASGQMAGALTTSQIDSVRFGAGASVAGKVTLAVTNGDSLTLRDAVRGMQGVEIDAPVILANNVSVEAGNQDVKFAGTVDAAKAGKQSLSVTALGKTTFEAAVGGVTPLASLLTQGIAPLVIQQSADSVTIPLHYLPEFSTSGQGQVKYGIDVAIGHNPSQMYEFDTGGVAFFAGYNSAFWKDTPLTSTGVSETYSSTNYYNGVVANTAITLGQGSHTVSTQPIQIAAILNGGNTNAGTTFDFTNPDAPPVQDHFFGDFGASFNTLAVPGLANPLANPLFQLPGNLSSGFLVQLGPIGIQPQLTVGVTDSLRNQFTYAVPVTPASSGGTYPVSGYQVLSWFGFAPSYTAQQGDQPAQQIGVDSTLPSLIDSGAPSTGIRTQNQGGDPYNVNDQLQPGTTFTAQFPTTMGRDPLTWTFVAGDNGSVNLVHYQAGQPGGIQNVNTGLNLYNDFDVMFDVADQVIWLRPTGAQATVSLQSVTTTGSQTYRQAANLTGTYTTGGGDFTVGGVTTLLGSTVVNAGSGDVTFAGTVDAGAGAAGLAVNSGGSTQFVREVGSLQPLTSLTTDAGGTTSAVSVATTGNQTYNDAVSLNGLYSTTGGSFTAGGAATLVGPVSVAGGDITFGGRIDSQSGRGYQLTLTPGDGKTAQLNGDVGVTNPLGGLTLATSGSNASATVIAPHYVALAGNLGFSNTKGLSIGDGVTATFTGGGLIANFTDSGVVIAQSNGSTIQDFAISGNGGNGVQLNETTGALIENNVIIDNGSDGVVVSTGSGNQILSNSIYGNGGTGGLGIHLQTGGNNDQPAPDVQSAVLSGTSLTVTFTVQPPSSGLYTVQVFYSPSTAGSPVQGQQLLDTVTNVQGHKDVTITVPGTVSAGGFITVTATSASGDTSEFSTAATITT
;
A
#
# COMPACT_ATOMS: atom_id res chain seq x y z
N MET A 1 -55.88 -37.25 31.78
CA MET A 1 -56.89 -37.82 30.85
C MET A 1 -57.42 -36.69 29.97
N ALA A 2 -57.85 -37.00 28.74
CA ALA A 2 -58.72 -36.21 27.85
C ALA A 2 -58.40 -34.71 27.56
N ASN A 3 -57.93 -34.47 26.32
CA ASN A 3 -58.33 -33.42 25.35
C ASN A 3 -58.98 -32.12 25.87
N HIS A 4 -58.51 -30.93 25.44
CA HIS A 4 -58.67 -30.48 24.05
C HIS A 4 -57.62 -29.44 23.58
N ILE A 5 -57.41 -29.39 22.26
CA ILE A 5 -56.59 -28.38 21.54
C ILE A 5 -57.52 -27.59 20.61
N ALA A 6 -57.38 -26.25 20.56
CA ALA A 6 -57.36 -25.44 19.31
C ALA A 6 -57.43 -23.91 19.55
N ARG A 7 -56.60 -23.17 18.79
CA ARG A 7 -56.79 -21.78 18.31
C ARG A 7 -57.04 -20.65 19.33
N ALA A 8 -56.03 -19.80 19.50
CA ALA A 8 -56.21 -18.35 19.60
C ALA A 8 -55.45 -17.69 18.43
N GLY A 9 -56.11 -16.78 17.70
CA GLY A 9 -55.50 -16.03 16.60
C GLY A 9 -55.08 -14.62 17.04
N ALA A 10 -54.32 -13.91 16.20
CA ALA A 10 -53.95 -12.53 16.47
C ALA A 10 -55.20 -11.61 16.45
N THR A 11 -55.43 -10.88 17.52
CA THR A 11 -56.51 -9.89 17.63
C THR A 11 -55.92 -8.48 17.50
N ALA A 12 -56.28 -7.76 16.44
CA ALA A 12 -55.88 -6.37 16.26
C ALA A 12 -56.67 -5.45 17.21
N PHE A 13 -55.96 -4.61 17.96
CA PHE A 13 -56.56 -3.69 18.92
C PHE A 13 -56.88 -2.34 18.26
N LEU A 14 -58.00 -2.26 17.53
CA LEU A 14 -58.52 -0.98 17.03
C LEU A 14 -59.20 -0.21 18.16
N LEU A 15 -58.61 0.90 18.59
CA LEU A 15 -59.26 1.85 19.50
C LEU A 15 -60.06 2.89 18.69
N GLY A 16 -61.37 2.67 18.55
CA GLY A 16 -62.26 3.62 17.91
C GLY A 16 -62.63 4.79 18.85
N MET A 17 -62.19 6.00 18.52
CA MET A 17 -62.64 7.24 19.19
C MET A 17 -63.24 8.21 18.18
N THR A 18 -64.57 8.22 18.10
CA THR A 18 -65.34 9.17 17.29
C THR A 18 -65.65 10.43 18.10
N PHE A 19 -65.07 11.57 17.71
CA PHE A 19 -65.45 12.88 18.26
C PHE A 19 -66.53 13.54 17.39
N THR A 20 -67.74 13.64 17.92
CA THR A 20 -68.78 14.57 17.45
C THR A 20 -68.72 15.85 18.31
N GLY A 21 -68.92 17.02 17.69
CA GLY A 21 -68.74 18.34 18.33
C GLY A 21 -69.82 18.74 19.36
N PRO A 22 -70.01 20.05 19.63
CA PRO A 22 -70.09 21.10 18.60
C PRO A 22 -69.02 22.22 18.70
N GLN A 23 -69.01 23.11 17.70
CA GLN A 23 -68.25 24.36 17.74
C GLN A 23 -69.06 25.51 18.36
N ILE A 24 -68.39 26.38 19.11
CA ILE A 24 -68.73 27.80 19.25
C ILE A 24 -67.41 28.58 19.10
N ALA A 25 -67.44 29.67 18.35
CA ALA A 25 -66.26 30.50 18.08
C ALA A 25 -66.24 31.77 18.96
N VAL A 26 -65.05 32.31 19.21
CA VAL A 26 -64.84 33.71 19.60
C VAL A 26 -63.78 34.29 18.65
N ALA A 27 -64.02 35.50 18.15
CA ALA A 27 -63.17 36.14 17.15
C ALA A 27 -62.01 36.92 17.79
N ALA A 28 -60.97 37.18 17.00
CA ALA A 28 -59.96 38.20 17.31
C ALA A 28 -60.45 39.59 16.86
N ALA A 29 -60.13 40.62 17.64
CA ALA A 29 -60.23 42.02 17.22
C ALA A 29 -59.25 42.92 17.99
N ASP A 30 -58.70 43.89 17.25
CA ASP A 30 -58.10 45.17 17.64
C ASP A 30 -56.72 45.26 18.32
N SER A 31 -56.14 46.46 18.13
CA SER A 31 -54.72 46.81 18.00
C SER A 31 -54.38 47.98 18.99
N PRO A 32 -53.35 48.86 18.85
CA PRO A 32 -52.24 48.96 17.87
C PRO A 32 -50.84 49.37 18.43
N ASN A 33 -49.86 49.49 17.50
CA ASN A 33 -48.65 50.35 17.55
C ASN A 33 -47.51 50.02 18.55
N THR A 34 -46.24 50.37 18.30
CA THR A 34 -45.65 51.19 17.20
C THR A 34 -44.30 50.63 16.70
N ASP A 35 -44.04 50.90 15.40
CA ASP A 35 -42.74 51.09 14.73
C ASP A 35 -41.72 49.95 14.49
N SER A 36 -41.03 50.12 13.35
CA SER A 36 -39.99 49.28 12.73
C SER A 36 -38.81 50.22 12.35
N PRO A 37 -37.96 50.07 11.30
CA PRO A 37 -37.73 49.02 10.27
C PRO A 37 -36.26 48.50 10.29
N ALA A 38 -35.73 47.68 9.38
CA ALA A 38 -36.19 46.99 8.16
C ALA A 38 -35.54 45.57 8.16
N ALA A 39 -36.04 44.47 7.57
CA ALA A 39 -36.60 44.24 6.23
C ALA A 39 -35.58 44.50 5.08
N SER A 40 -35.47 43.70 4.02
CA SER A 40 -36.32 42.61 3.50
C SER A 40 -35.46 41.54 2.78
N ALA A 41 -35.70 40.23 2.96
CA ALA A 41 -36.48 39.34 2.06
C ALA A 41 -35.85 39.06 0.67
N GLY A 42 -36.13 37.97 -0.05
CA GLY A 42 -37.09 36.87 0.15
C GLY A 42 -37.12 35.92 -1.07
N PRO A 43 -37.84 34.78 -1.05
CA PRO A 43 -37.43 33.57 -1.77
C PRO A 43 -38.51 32.85 -2.63
N ALA A 44 -38.14 31.66 -3.14
CA ALA A 44 -38.97 30.55 -3.67
C ALA A 44 -39.62 30.72 -5.07
N GLY A 45 -39.98 29.66 -5.80
CA GLY A 45 -39.71 28.21 -5.61
C GLY A 45 -40.81 27.27 -6.20
N ARG A 46 -40.65 25.95 -5.98
CA ARG A 46 -41.63 24.82 -6.12
C ARG A 46 -41.88 24.13 -7.48
N ASP A 47 -41.65 22.81 -7.46
CA ASP A 47 -42.55 21.65 -7.73
C ASP A 47 -43.49 21.60 -8.97
N GLY A 48 -43.49 20.47 -9.72
CA GLY A 48 -44.49 20.20 -10.77
C GLY A 48 -44.39 18.85 -11.53
N LYS A 49 -45.14 17.84 -11.07
CA LYS A 49 -45.37 16.45 -11.56
C LYS A 49 -45.50 16.15 -13.09
N GLU A 50 -45.04 14.94 -13.44
CA GLU A 50 -45.65 13.90 -14.33
C GLU A 50 -45.93 14.07 -15.85
N THR A 51 -45.37 13.11 -16.60
CA THR A 51 -45.89 12.47 -17.86
C THR A 51 -45.98 13.26 -19.17
N GLY A 52 -45.61 12.60 -20.28
CA GLY A 52 -45.84 13.07 -21.65
C GLY A 52 -44.86 12.46 -22.66
N SER A 53 -45.35 11.84 -23.73
CA SER A 53 -44.52 11.19 -24.78
C SER A 53 -44.72 11.86 -26.14
N VAL A 54 -43.94 11.40 -27.14
CA VAL A 54 -44.06 11.61 -28.60
C VAL A 54 -43.30 12.83 -29.19
N ALA A 55 -42.67 12.58 -30.34
CA ALA A 55 -41.89 13.51 -31.18
C ALA A 55 -42.82 14.18 -32.26
N PRO A 56 -42.42 14.72 -33.45
CA PRO A 56 -41.14 14.66 -34.17
C PRO A 56 -40.69 15.94 -34.97
N ARG A 57 -39.54 15.81 -35.66
CA ARG A 57 -39.19 16.39 -37.00
C ARG A 57 -39.41 17.90 -37.32
N SER A 58 -38.30 18.65 -37.19
CA SER A 58 -37.48 19.20 -38.31
C SER A 58 -37.93 20.34 -39.26
N VAL A 59 -36.94 21.19 -39.61
CA VAL A 59 -36.66 21.93 -40.90
C VAL A 59 -36.92 23.46 -40.99
N ARG A 60 -35.79 24.22 -41.01
CA ARG A 60 -35.50 25.55 -41.66
C ARG A 60 -36.38 26.77 -41.24
N SER A 61 -35.98 28.05 -41.37
CA SER A 61 -34.85 28.80 -42.02
C SER A 61 -34.60 30.13 -41.25
N GLY A 62 -33.59 31.01 -41.48
CA GLY A 62 -32.45 31.07 -42.42
C GLY A 62 -31.86 32.52 -42.54
N ALA A 63 -30.82 32.71 -43.37
CA ALA A 63 -30.00 33.93 -43.61
C ALA A 63 -28.99 34.29 -42.48
N ARG A 64 -27.72 34.69 -42.73
CA ARG A 64 -26.91 35.10 -43.92
C ARG A 64 -25.49 34.42 -43.84
N GLY A 65 -24.51 34.49 -44.76
CA GLY A 65 -24.38 35.03 -46.12
C GLY A 65 -23.48 36.28 -46.25
N SER A 66 -22.47 36.41 -47.15
CA SER A 66 -21.76 35.45 -48.05
C SER A 66 -20.59 36.12 -48.85
N GLN A 67 -19.60 35.33 -49.33
CA GLN A 67 -18.51 35.67 -50.31
C GLN A 67 -17.31 36.54 -49.78
N ALA A 68 -16.08 36.54 -50.34
CA ALA A 68 -15.49 35.92 -51.57
C ALA A 68 -13.98 35.55 -51.41
N GLN A 69 -13.34 34.98 -52.44
CA GLN A 69 -11.91 34.61 -52.52
C GLN A 69 -11.04 35.65 -53.28
N ALA A 70 -9.71 35.69 -53.04
CA ALA A 70 -8.67 36.14 -53.98
C ALA A 70 -7.25 35.70 -53.55
N ALA A 71 -6.25 35.73 -54.44
CA ALA A 71 -4.84 35.39 -54.15
C ALA A 71 -3.83 36.05 -55.13
N ALA A 72 -2.52 35.93 -54.80
CA ALA A 72 -1.34 35.82 -55.70
C ALA A 72 -0.27 36.95 -55.81
N THR A 73 0.99 36.49 -55.93
CA THR A 73 2.14 36.97 -56.75
C THR A 73 3.08 38.16 -56.41
N VAL A 74 4.27 37.82 -55.85
CA VAL A 74 5.64 37.84 -56.50
C VAL A 74 6.55 39.11 -56.55
N HIS A 75 7.88 38.83 -56.47
CA HIS A 75 9.11 39.67 -56.53
C HIS A 75 9.46 40.52 -55.27
N GLY A 76 10.72 40.65 -54.80
CA GLY A 76 12.04 40.06 -55.16
C GLY A 76 13.23 40.96 -54.69
N ALA A 77 14.53 40.59 -54.63
CA ALA A 77 15.27 39.32 -54.70
C ALA A 77 16.80 39.52 -54.40
N ARG A 78 17.58 38.44 -54.16
CA ARG A 78 19.08 38.32 -53.98
C ARG A 78 19.66 38.69 -52.59
N ALA A 79 20.78 38.11 -52.10
CA ALA A 79 21.73 37.11 -52.64
C ALA A 79 22.13 36.07 -51.54
N ALA A 80 22.28 34.75 -51.84
CA ALA A 80 23.53 33.98 -52.09
C ALA A 80 24.48 33.83 -50.86
N VAL A 81 25.08 32.68 -50.52
CA VAL A 81 25.89 31.72 -51.34
C VAL A 81 25.82 30.26 -50.79
N THR A 82 26.05 29.26 -51.68
CA THR A 82 26.19 27.76 -51.55
C THR A 82 26.59 27.11 -50.20
N ALA A 83 26.34 25.82 -49.89
CA ALA A 83 26.03 24.56 -50.65
C ALA A 83 25.37 23.50 -49.68
N VAL A 84 25.14 22.18 -49.88
CA VAL A 84 24.77 21.20 -50.97
C VAL A 84 24.46 19.84 -50.25
N ARG A 85 23.29 19.19 -50.36
CA ARG A 85 22.83 18.10 -51.28
C ARG A 85 23.73 16.84 -51.35
N SER A 86 23.26 15.58 -51.41
CA SER A 86 21.93 14.91 -51.53
C SER A 86 22.13 13.36 -51.49
N PRO A 87 21.12 12.44 -51.65
CA PRO A 87 19.65 12.49 -51.52
C PRO A 87 19.06 11.34 -50.64
N ALA A 88 17.72 11.23 -50.58
CA ALA A 88 16.98 10.08 -50.00
C ALA A 88 16.40 9.14 -51.09
N SER A 89 15.87 7.97 -50.69
CA SER A 89 15.07 7.05 -51.52
C SER A 89 13.62 6.92 -51.00
N ALA A 90 12.71 6.34 -51.80
CA ALA A 90 11.26 6.42 -51.58
C ALA A 90 10.56 5.04 -51.55
N ALA A 91 9.39 4.99 -50.90
CA ALA A 91 8.62 3.78 -50.67
C ALA A 91 7.73 3.35 -51.86
N ALA A 92 7.49 2.04 -51.99
CA ALA A 92 6.49 1.43 -52.88
C ALA A 92 5.89 0.15 -52.25
N ARG A 93 4.61 -0.15 -52.54
CA ARG A 93 3.90 -1.37 -52.12
C ARG A 93 3.74 -2.34 -53.29
N PRO A 94 3.79 -3.65 -53.02
CA PRO A 94 2.66 -4.55 -53.34
C PRO A 94 2.24 -5.35 -52.09
N ALA A 95 0.96 -5.55 -51.75
CA ALA A 95 -0.13 -6.26 -52.46
C ALA A 95 -0.12 -7.78 -52.19
N SER A 96 -1.25 -8.31 -51.69
CA SER A 96 -1.41 -9.66 -51.17
C SER A 96 -2.18 -10.59 -52.12
N ARG A 97 -1.97 -11.91 -51.96
CA ARG A 97 -2.93 -12.97 -52.35
C ARG A 97 -2.61 -14.30 -51.66
N LEU A 98 -3.62 -14.90 -51.03
CA LEU A 98 -3.57 -16.27 -50.53
C LEU A 98 -3.93 -17.25 -51.66
N SER A 99 -3.59 -18.53 -51.46
CA SER A 99 -4.16 -19.68 -52.18
C SER A 99 -4.17 -20.88 -51.24
N ALA A 100 -5.25 -21.65 -51.21
CA ALA A 100 -5.51 -22.70 -50.21
C ALA A 100 -5.47 -24.11 -50.81
N PRO A 101 -5.27 -25.14 -49.98
CA PRO A 101 -5.86 -26.47 -50.16
C PRO A 101 -7.11 -26.68 -49.25
N PRO A 102 -7.97 -27.69 -49.52
CA PRO A 102 -9.32 -27.77 -48.97
C PRO A 102 -9.53 -28.72 -47.76
N GLU A 103 -10.77 -28.74 -47.30
CA GLU A 103 -11.31 -29.37 -46.08
C GLU A 103 -11.29 -30.91 -46.00
N ALA A 104 -11.30 -31.42 -44.75
CA ALA A 104 -12.14 -32.53 -44.34
C ALA A 104 -12.62 -32.27 -42.90
N ALA A 105 -13.89 -32.57 -42.57
CA ALA A 105 -14.55 -32.06 -41.36
C ALA A 105 -15.16 -33.14 -40.46
N ALA A 106 -15.16 -32.89 -39.14
CA ALA A 106 -16.04 -33.53 -38.15
C ALA A 106 -16.20 -32.63 -36.91
N GLN A 107 -17.40 -32.60 -36.32
CA GLN A 107 -17.62 -32.12 -34.94
C GLN A 107 -17.82 -33.33 -33.97
N PRO A 108 -18.40 -33.21 -32.75
CA PRO A 108 -17.64 -33.58 -31.56
C PRO A 108 -18.18 -34.83 -30.84
N VAL A 109 -17.36 -35.45 -30.00
CA VAL A 109 -17.78 -36.49 -29.06
C VAL A 109 -17.16 -36.22 -27.69
N ALA A 110 -17.90 -36.51 -26.62
CA ALA A 110 -17.53 -36.19 -25.25
C ALA A 110 -17.02 -37.41 -24.45
N ALA A 111 -16.38 -37.12 -23.33
CA ALA A 111 -16.14 -37.98 -22.16
C ALA A 111 -15.29 -39.27 -22.34
N ALA A 112 -14.22 -39.36 -21.56
CA ALA A 112 -14.13 -40.31 -20.42
C ALA A 112 -12.88 -40.02 -19.57
N ALA A 113 -12.88 -40.45 -18.31
CA ALA A 113 -11.70 -40.45 -17.45
C ALA A 113 -11.07 -41.85 -17.37
N ALA A 114 -9.76 -41.92 -17.15
CA ALA A 114 -9.06 -43.12 -16.69
C ALA A 114 -7.72 -42.77 -16.00
N ASP A 115 -7.54 -43.23 -14.77
CA ASP A 115 -6.20 -43.40 -14.16
C ASP A 115 -5.42 -44.52 -14.87
N PRO A 116 -4.10 -44.60 -14.63
CA PRO A 116 -3.64 -45.84 -14.00
C PRO A 116 -2.53 -45.68 -12.93
N VAL A 117 -2.93 -45.92 -11.67
CA VAL A 117 -2.38 -46.92 -10.73
C VAL A 117 -0.90 -47.38 -10.86
N GLY A 118 -0.15 -47.29 -9.74
CA GLY A 118 1.08 -48.08 -9.50
C GLY A 118 1.90 -47.61 -8.27
N THR A 119 1.56 -47.97 -7.02
CA THR A 119 2.03 -49.17 -6.24
C THR A 119 3.55 -49.27 -6.03
N GLN A 120 4.12 -49.64 -4.88
CA GLN A 120 3.61 -50.33 -3.66
C GLN A 120 3.88 -49.46 -2.39
N SER A 121 4.09 -49.87 -1.12
CA SER A 121 4.09 -51.14 -0.34
C SER A 121 3.80 -50.76 1.15
N ALA A 122 3.07 -51.51 1.99
CA ALA A 122 3.36 -52.77 2.71
C ALA A 122 4.51 -52.68 3.75
N ALA A 123 4.41 -53.23 4.99
CA ALA A 123 3.44 -54.18 5.57
C ALA A 123 3.22 -53.94 7.10
N GLN A 124 1.99 -54.07 7.64
CA GLN A 124 1.47 -55.15 8.53
C GLN A 124 2.04 -55.19 9.98
N VAL A 125 1.41 -55.76 11.03
CA VAL A 125 0.39 -56.84 11.16
C VAL A 125 -0.68 -56.53 12.25
N GLN A 126 -1.84 -57.20 12.19
CA GLN A 126 -2.99 -57.17 13.13
C GLN A 126 -2.81 -58.19 14.31
N PRO A 127 -3.82 -58.86 14.99
CA PRO A 127 -5.30 -58.81 14.93
C PRO A 127 -6.16 -59.05 16.22
N ARG A 128 -7.47 -58.69 16.14
CA ARG A 128 -8.62 -59.65 16.17
C ARG A 128 -10.03 -58.99 16.12
N SER A 129 -10.88 -59.50 15.22
CA SER A 129 -12.30 -59.92 15.35
C SER A 129 -13.34 -59.08 16.16
N ALA A 130 -14.61 -58.91 15.75
CA ALA A 130 -15.34 -59.40 14.56
C ALA A 130 -16.77 -58.80 14.36
N HIS A 131 -17.23 -58.79 13.08
CA HIS A 131 -18.61 -59.00 12.58
C HIS A 131 -19.74 -57.92 12.70
N PHE A 132 -20.01 -57.28 11.55
CA PHE A 132 -21.32 -57.01 10.90
C PHE A 132 -22.58 -56.54 11.68
N ALA A 133 -22.99 -55.29 11.40
CA ALA A 133 -24.36 -54.93 10.96
C ALA A 133 -24.33 -53.59 10.18
N PRO A 134 -25.16 -53.37 9.14
CA PRO A 134 -25.16 -52.11 8.37
C PRO A 134 -26.06 -51.03 8.98
N ARG A 135 -25.72 -49.75 8.77
CA ARG A 135 -26.64 -48.62 8.99
C ARG A 135 -26.73 -47.77 7.72
N ALA A 136 -27.94 -47.51 7.27
CA ALA A 136 -28.20 -46.77 6.03
C ALA A 136 -27.87 -45.27 6.17
N ALA A 137 -27.54 -44.64 5.03
CA ALA A 137 -27.45 -43.19 4.94
C ALA A 137 -28.83 -42.55 5.10
N THR A 138 -28.90 -41.48 5.88
CA THR A 138 -30.06 -40.57 5.94
C THR A 138 -29.69 -39.26 5.27
N ALA A 139 -30.51 -38.79 4.34
CA ALA A 139 -30.32 -37.53 3.64
C ALA A 139 -30.27 -36.34 4.63
N PRO A 140 -29.58 -35.23 4.29
CA PRO A 140 -29.60 -34.03 5.10
C PRO A 140 -31.02 -33.49 5.21
N SER A 141 -31.57 -33.46 6.43
CA SER A 141 -32.85 -32.82 6.71
C SER A 141 -32.69 -31.31 6.52
N ALA A 142 -33.36 -30.75 5.51
CA ALA A 142 -33.40 -29.31 5.30
C ALA A 142 -34.01 -28.62 6.53
N SER A 143 -33.17 -27.97 7.34
CA SER A 143 -33.59 -27.08 8.42
C SER A 143 -34.28 -25.87 7.79
N ALA A 144 -35.62 -25.87 7.84
CA ALA A 144 -36.40 -24.74 7.35
C ALA A 144 -35.98 -23.46 8.06
N ALA A 145 -35.69 -22.41 7.29
CA ALA A 145 -35.23 -21.14 7.82
C ALA A 145 -36.25 -20.57 8.81
N SER A 146 -35.88 -20.52 10.10
CA SER A 146 -36.71 -19.94 11.14
C SER A 146 -36.79 -18.43 10.95
N SER A 147 -37.92 -17.95 10.44
CA SER A 147 -38.24 -16.52 10.49
C SER A 147 -38.17 -16.05 11.95
N THR A 148 -37.29 -15.10 12.26
CA THR A 148 -37.06 -14.54 13.60
C THR A 148 -38.20 -13.61 14.06
N GLY A 149 -39.44 -14.09 13.92
CA GLY A 149 -40.67 -13.46 14.41
C GLY A 149 -40.99 -13.91 15.83
N ASN A 150 -40.28 -13.34 16.81
CA ASN A 150 -40.64 -13.35 18.24
C ASN A 150 -41.11 -14.72 18.80
N ALA A 151 -40.24 -15.73 18.74
CA ALA A 151 -40.42 -16.98 19.48
C ALA A 151 -40.26 -16.69 21.00
N GLY A 152 -41.34 -16.20 21.61
CA GLY A 152 -41.29 -15.56 22.93
C GLY A 152 -40.72 -16.47 24.01
N CYS A 153 -39.74 -15.96 24.76
CA CYS A 153 -39.15 -16.72 25.86
C CYS A 153 -40.23 -17.02 26.91
N ALA A 154 -40.32 -18.27 27.37
CA ALA A 154 -41.40 -18.69 28.26
C ALA A 154 -41.37 -17.92 29.60
N VAL A 155 -40.16 -17.60 30.09
CA VAL A 155 -39.92 -16.79 31.29
C VAL A 155 -40.49 -15.36 31.15
N CYS A 156 -40.39 -14.78 29.95
CA CYS A 156 -40.88 -13.45 29.59
C CYS A 156 -42.42 -13.33 29.72
N TRP A 157 -43.13 -14.45 29.58
CA TRP A 157 -44.58 -14.57 29.78
C TRP A 157 -44.96 -15.20 31.13
N GLY A 158 -43.99 -15.26 32.06
CA GLY A 158 -44.18 -15.72 33.44
C GLY A 158 -44.23 -17.25 33.62
N ALA A 159 -43.92 -18.07 32.62
CA ALA A 159 -44.07 -19.53 32.71
C ALA A 159 -43.17 -20.21 33.76
N THR A 160 -42.18 -19.50 34.31
CA THR A 160 -41.30 -19.95 35.40
C THR A 160 -41.46 -19.10 36.68
N ALA A 161 -42.51 -18.27 36.77
CA ALA A 161 -42.77 -17.42 37.93
C ALA A 161 -43.37 -18.21 39.10
N ALA A 162 -42.89 -17.96 40.32
CA ALA A 162 -43.27 -18.69 41.54
C ALA A 162 -44.70 -18.42 42.03
N SER A 163 -45.45 -17.48 41.45
CA SER A 163 -46.84 -17.20 41.82
C SER A 163 -47.64 -16.58 40.66
N PRO A 164 -48.98 -16.77 40.59
CA PRO A 164 -49.82 -16.15 39.55
C PRO A 164 -49.74 -14.62 39.49
N ALA A 165 -49.49 -13.94 40.62
CA ALA A 165 -49.26 -12.50 40.66
C ALA A 165 -47.96 -12.10 39.92
N GLN A 166 -46.89 -12.90 40.06
CA GLN A 166 -45.65 -12.69 39.31
C GLN A 166 -45.80 -13.07 37.83
N VAL A 167 -46.64 -14.07 37.47
CA VAL A 167 -46.98 -14.38 36.06
C VAL A 167 -47.58 -13.15 35.39
N ILE A 168 -48.62 -12.55 36.02
CA ILE A 168 -49.28 -11.34 35.52
C ILE A 168 -48.29 -10.16 35.46
N THR A 169 -47.45 -10.00 36.49
CA THR A 169 -46.46 -8.91 36.54
C THR A 169 -45.44 -8.99 35.40
N ALA A 170 -44.84 -10.17 35.19
CA ALA A 170 -43.86 -10.39 34.12
C ALA A 170 -44.49 -10.17 32.74
N ALA A 171 -45.64 -10.79 32.46
CA ALA A 171 -46.31 -10.69 31.17
C ALA A 171 -46.79 -9.25 30.86
N VAL A 172 -47.30 -8.51 31.86
CA VAL A 172 -47.72 -7.11 31.68
C VAL A 172 -46.52 -6.20 31.44
N ASN A 173 -45.47 -6.29 32.26
CA ASN A 173 -44.27 -5.46 32.06
C ASN A 173 -43.60 -5.78 30.72
N HIS A 174 -43.48 -7.07 30.34
CA HIS A 174 -42.94 -7.49 29.06
C HIS A 174 -43.77 -6.95 27.87
N LEU A 175 -45.11 -6.97 27.96
CA LEU A 175 -45.99 -6.42 26.93
C LEU A 175 -45.77 -4.91 26.73
N PHE A 176 -45.80 -4.12 27.80
CA PHE A 176 -45.60 -2.67 27.69
C PHE A 176 -44.18 -2.33 27.25
N ASN A 177 -43.15 -3.00 27.78
CA ASN A 177 -41.76 -2.75 27.39
C ASN A 177 -41.47 -3.14 25.94
N SER A 178 -42.10 -4.23 25.43
CA SER A 178 -42.04 -4.59 24.01
C SER A 178 -42.68 -3.51 23.12
N ALA A 179 -43.82 -2.95 23.54
CA ALA A 179 -44.51 -1.91 22.80
C ALA A 179 -43.79 -0.55 22.84
N PHE A 180 -43.21 -0.15 23.99
CA PHE A 180 -42.32 1.02 24.07
C PHE A 180 -41.05 0.83 23.22
N THR A 181 -40.48 -0.38 23.20
CA THR A 181 -39.35 -0.71 22.32
C THR A 181 -39.72 -0.52 20.84
N GLY A 182 -40.90 -1.01 20.44
CA GLY A 182 -41.44 -0.83 19.09
C GLY A 182 -41.70 0.64 18.72
N LEU A 183 -42.24 1.44 19.64
CA LEU A 183 -42.41 2.89 19.44
C LEU A 183 -41.07 3.61 19.27
N SER A 184 -40.05 3.21 20.03
CA SER A 184 -38.71 3.81 19.97
C SER A 184 -37.89 3.44 18.71
N ALA A 185 -38.47 2.69 17.77
CA ALA A 185 -37.91 2.44 16.45
C ALA A 185 -38.38 3.48 15.39
N PHE A 186 -39.31 4.37 15.74
CA PHE A 186 -39.74 5.48 14.89
C PHE A 186 -38.99 6.78 15.25
N PRO A 187 -38.71 7.68 14.28
CA PRO A 187 -38.18 9.01 14.58
C PRO A 187 -39.11 9.80 15.51
N ALA A 188 -38.57 10.50 16.50
CA ALA A 188 -39.35 11.28 17.46
C ALA A 188 -40.23 12.32 16.76
N ASN A 189 -41.54 12.26 17.00
CA ASN A 189 -42.53 13.14 16.39
C ASN A 189 -43.81 13.20 17.26
N PRO A 190 -44.68 14.21 17.08
CA PRO A 190 -45.86 14.36 17.94
C PRO A 190 -46.79 13.14 17.99
N ILE A 191 -46.83 12.30 16.95
CA ILE A 191 -47.64 11.08 16.93
C ILE A 191 -46.98 9.96 17.75
N SER A 192 -45.66 9.77 17.68
CA SER A 192 -44.97 8.81 18.56
C SER A 192 -45.17 9.17 20.02
N ASP A 193 -45.13 10.47 20.33
CA ASP A 193 -45.18 10.98 21.70
C ASP A 193 -46.60 10.89 22.28
N ILE A 194 -47.62 11.20 21.46
CA ILE A 194 -49.04 10.97 21.81
C ILE A 194 -49.31 9.47 22.03
N VAL A 195 -48.80 8.58 21.17
CA VAL A 195 -49.03 7.13 21.32
C VAL A 195 -48.27 6.56 22.52
N ALA A 196 -47.04 7.03 22.79
CA ALA A 196 -46.30 6.67 24.00
C ALA A 196 -47.01 7.16 25.27
N GLY A 197 -47.49 8.41 25.29
CA GLY A 197 -48.27 8.96 26.40
C GLY A 197 -49.59 8.22 26.63
N ALA A 198 -50.29 7.83 25.55
CA ALA A 198 -51.46 6.96 25.62
C ALA A 198 -51.12 5.58 26.19
N LEU A 199 -49.98 4.99 25.81
CA LEU A 199 -49.51 3.70 26.37
C LEU A 199 -49.22 3.79 27.87
N VAL A 200 -48.54 4.85 28.31
CA VAL A 200 -48.30 5.14 29.73
C VAL A 200 -49.63 5.28 30.49
N LEU A 201 -50.60 5.99 29.93
CA LEU A 201 -51.94 6.15 30.52
C LEU A 201 -52.69 4.81 30.60
N ILE A 202 -52.63 3.98 29.56
CA ILE A 202 -53.24 2.64 29.52
C ILE A 202 -52.59 1.71 30.57
N ARG A 203 -51.25 1.70 30.69
CA ARG A 203 -50.52 0.96 31.74
C ARG A 203 -51.04 1.36 33.13
N ARG A 204 -51.10 2.67 33.41
CA ARG A 204 -51.47 3.21 34.73
C ARG A 204 -52.96 3.07 35.09
N THR A 205 -53.86 3.01 34.10
CA THR A 205 -55.31 2.99 34.34
C THR A 205 -55.91 1.58 34.32
N LEU A 206 -55.33 0.64 33.57
CA LEU A 206 -55.87 -0.71 33.43
C LEU A 206 -55.03 -1.79 34.13
N PHE A 207 -53.78 -1.50 34.51
CA PHE A 207 -52.86 -2.49 35.07
C PHE A 207 -52.17 -2.00 36.35
N PHE A 208 -52.75 -2.32 37.50
CA PHE A 208 -52.19 -2.04 38.84
C PHE A 208 -51.02 -2.99 39.18
N VAL A 209 -49.97 -2.93 38.38
CA VAL A 209 -48.82 -3.86 38.39
C VAL A 209 -47.54 -3.10 38.78
N PRO A 210 -46.69 -3.63 39.68
CA PRO A 210 -45.42 -2.99 40.02
C PRO A 210 -44.50 -2.85 38.79
N GLU A 211 -43.83 -1.70 38.66
CA GLU A 211 -42.91 -1.44 37.54
C GLU A 211 -41.70 -2.38 37.49
N GLY A 212 -41.45 -3.14 38.57
CA GLY A 212 -40.45 -4.21 38.63
C GLY A 212 -39.01 -3.75 38.85
N VAL A 213 -38.80 -2.45 39.11
CA VAL A 213 -37.49 -1.85 39.39
C VAL A 213 -37.46 -1.32 40.82
N THR A 214 -36.40 -1.62 41.58
CA THR A 214 -36.13 -1.03 42.90
C THR A 214 -34.65 -0.67 43.02
N ALA A 215 -34.32 0.42 43.69
CA ALA A 215 -32.94 0.91 43.82
C ALA A 215 -32.63 1.33 45.27
N SER A 216 -31.39 1.11 45.73
CA SER A 216 -30.92 1.48 47.06
C SER A 216 -29.43 1.84 47.04
N LEU A 217 -29.06 2.93 47.72
CA LEU A 217 -27.69 3.41 47.86
C LEU A 217 -27.19 3.16 49.28
N VAL A 218 -26.07 2.44 49.41
CA VAL A 218 -25.39 2.18 50.69
C VAL A 218 -23.91 2.53 50.54
N GLY A 219 -23.50 3.63 51.17
CA GLY A 219 -22.18 4.22 50.94
C GLY A 219 -22.04 4.60 49.46
N ASN A 220 -21.04 4.03 48.78
CA ASN A 220 -20.82 4.23 47.34
C ASN A 220 -21.49 3.16 46.45
N SER A 221 -22.14 2.14 47.03
CA SER A 221 -22.76 1.06 46.26
C SER A 221 -24.24 1.35 46.00
N LEU A 222 -24.61 1.52 44.73
CA LEU A 222 -25.97 1.73 44.27
C LEU A 222 -26.50 0.45 43.63
N THR A 223 -27.22 -0.36 44.40
CA THR A 223 -27.81 -1.61 43.91
C THR A 223 -29.18 -1.34 43.31
N VAL A 224 -29.41 -1.84 42.09
CA VAL A 224 -30.68 -1.76 41.37
C VAL A 224 -31.15 -3.18 41.02
N ALA A 225 -32.33 -3.57 41.51
CA ALA A 225 -32.97 -4.83 41.14
C ALA A 225 -33.96 -4.60 40.00
N VAL A 226 -33.92 -5.45 38.97
CA VAL A 226 -34.79 -5.40 37.78
C VAL A 226 -35.43 -6.77 37.57
N ASN A 227 -36.70 -6.91 37.94
CA ASN A 227 -37.42 -8.17 37.84
C ASN A 227 -37.67 -8.56 36.37
N THR A 228 -37.63 -9.87 36.06
CA THR A 228 -38.16 -10.51 34.84
C THR A 228 -39.33 -9.74 34.20
N GLY A 229 -39.17 -9.36 32.94
CA GLY A 229 -40.14 -8.58 32.16
C GLY A 229 -39.96 -7.05 32.23
N SER A 230 -39.09 -6.54 33.10
CA SER A 230 -39.00 -5.12 33.46
C SER A 230 -37.73 -4.44 32.91
N VAL A 231 -37.76 -3.11 32.79
CA VAL A 231 -36.65 -2.30 32.27
C VAL A 231 -36.37 -1.15 33.24
N ALA A 232 -35.11 -0.99 33.65
CA ALA A 232 -34.66 0.16 34.42
C ALA A 232 -34.17 1.29 33.50
N TYR A 233 -34.81 2.45 33.62
CA TYR A 233 -34.46 3.67 32.93
C TYR A 233 -33.63 4.58 33.84
N PHE A 234 -32.47 5.01 33.34
CA PHE A 234 -31.52 5.89 34.03
C PHE A 234 -31.38 7.20 33.27
N ARG A 235 -31.26 8.33 33.97
CA ARG A 235 -30.77 9.59 33.40
C ARG A 235 -29.99 10.42 34.41
N GLN A 236 -28.99 11.14 33.93
CA GLN A 236 -28.36 12.20 34.73
C GLN A 236 -29.23 13.46 34.68
N ASP A 237 -29.57 14.01 35.84
CA ASP A 237 -30.33 15.27 36.01
C ASP A 237 -29.54 16.19 36.96
N GLY A 238 -28.83 17.17 36.37
CA GLY A 238 -27.81 17.95 37.07
C GLY A 238 -26.72 17.05 37.69
N SER A 239 -26.52 17.17 39.00
CA SER A 239 -25.59 16.35 39.77
C SER A 239 -26.15 15.02 40.27
N SER A 240 -27.42 14.70 39.97
CA SER A 240 -28.11 13.51 40.49
C SER A 240 -28.45 12.49 39.41
N LEU A 241 -28.40 11.21 39.76
CA LEU A 241 -28.86 10.11 38.92
C LEU A 241 -30.31 9.77 39.27
N GLN A 242 -31.19 9.73 38.26
CA GLN A 242 -32.59 9.34 38.40
C GLN A 242 -32.83 7.95 37.80
N ILE A 243 -33.58 7.10 38.53
CA ILE A 243 -33.86 5.71 38.17
C ILE A 243 -35.37 5.44 38.22
N SER A 244 -35.97 4.87 37.17
CA SER A 244 -37.41 4.56 37.06
C SER A 244 -37.67 3.25 36.32
N GLY A 245 -38.86 2.65 36.48
CA GLY A 245 -39.38 1.57 35.63
C GLY A 245 -40.42 2.05 34.60
N ASP A 246 -40.49 3.35 34.37
CA ASP A 246 -41.31 4.04 33.37
C ASP A 246 -40.43 4.99 32.55
N PRO A 247 -40.44 4.93 31.20
CA PRO A 247 -39.59 5.76 30.34
C PRO A 247 -39.85 7.27 30.47
N SER A 248 -40.98 7.68 31.06
CA SER A 248 -41.27 9.09 31.37
C SER A 248 -40.56 9.62 32.62
N PHE A 249 -39.82 8.78 33.35
CA PHE A 249 -39.19 9.11 34.65
C PHE A 249 -40.18 9.59 35.72
N PHE A 250 -41.47 9.28 35.55
CA PHE A 250 -42.47 9.52 36.58
C PHE A 250 -42.14 8.71 37.83
N ARG A 251 -42.17 9.36 39.00
CA ARG A 251 -41.75 8.77 40.29
C ARG A 251 -40.34 8.15 40.27
N ALA A 252 -39.43 8.63 39.42
CA ALA A 252 -38.03 8.23 39.47
C ALA A 252 -37.43 8.46 40.86
N THR A 253 -36.66 7.50 41.35
CA THR A 253 -35.87 7.65 42.58
C THR A 253 -34.58 8.36 42.24
N THR A 254 -34.30 9.46 42.95
CA THR A 254 -33.13 10.31 42.74
C THR A 254 -32.02 9.98 43.74
N PHE A 255 -30.79 9.83 43.26
CA PHE A 255 -29.60 9.55 44.05
C PHE A 255 -28.49 10.55 43.73
N THR A 256 -27.76 11.02 44.74
CA THR A 256 -26.50 11.75 44.53
C THR A 256 -25.39 10.73 44.26
N THR A 257 -24.71 10.86 43.13
CA THR A 257 -23.68 9.91 42.67
C THR A 257 -22.38 10.64 42.32
N GLY A 258 -21.23 10.02 42.57
CA GLY A 258 -19.90 10.59 42.28
C GLY A 258 -19.02 9.61 41.49
N SER A 259 -17.80 10.03 41.15
CA SER A 259 -16.83 9.20 40.42
C SER A 259 -16.46 7.89 41.13
N GLN A 260 -16.64 7.82 42.45
CA GLN A 260 -16.40 6.64 43.29
C GLN A 260 -17.65 5.75 43.47
N THR A 261 -18.79 6.07 42.85
CA THR A 261 -20.02 5.27 42.91
C THR A 261 -19.92 4.04 42.00
N THR A 262 -20.42 2.89 42.46
CA THR A 262 -20.63 1.71 41.62
C THR A 262 -22.11 1.39 41.54
N VAL A 263 -22.67 1.41 40.34
CA VAL A 263 -24.06 1.08 40.05
C VAL A 263 -24.14 -0.39 39.65
N SER A 264 -24.71 -1.23 40.51
CA SER A 264 -24.83 -2.68 40.31
C SER A 264 -26.27 -3.05 39.98
N VAL A 265 -26.56 -3.38 38.72
CA VAL A 265 -27.90 -3.75 38.24
C VAL A 265 -28.02 -5.27 38.11
N GLY A 266 -28.99 -5.87 38.80
CA GLY A 266 -29.20 -7.32 38.79
C GLY A 266 -30.66 -7.72 38.60
N ASN A 267 -30.92 -8.84 37.92
CA ASN A 267 -32.21 -9.52 37.99
C ASN A 267 -32.19 -10.58 39.11
N PRO A 268 -32.95 -10.39 40.22
CA PRO A 268 -33.06 -11.38 41.29
C PRO A 268 -34.10 -12.48 40.98
N GLY A 269 -34.85 -12.35 39.88
CA GLY A 269 -35.70 -13.40 39.33
C GLY A 269 -34.94 -14.32 38.37
N ASN A 270 -35.63 -15.32 37.85
CA ASN A 270 -35.07 -16.20 36.81
C ASN A 270 -34.67 -15.40 35.56
N ALA A 271 -33.61 -15.85 34.87
CA ALA A 271 -33.06 -15.22 33.68
C ALA A 271 -34.12 -15.01 32.58
N GLY A 272 -34.01 -13.90 31.82
CA GLY A 272 -34.91 -13.56 30.73
C GLY A 272 -35.72 -12.26 30.93
N CYS A 273 -35.66 -11.40 29.92
CA CYS A 273 -36.39 -10.14 29.78
C CYS A 273 -36.23 -9.10 30.90
N ALA A 274 -35.06 -9.01 31.53
CA ALA A 274 -34.63 -7.80 32.22
C ALA A 274 -33.89 -6.85 31.25
N GLY A 275 -33.99 -5.53 31.46
CA GLY A 275 -33.33 -4.54 30.60
C GLY A 275 -32.84 -3.29 31.32
N VAL A 276 -31.85 -2.63 30.72
CA VAL A 276 -31.28 -1.36 31.19
C VAL A 276 -31.23 -0.35 30.04
N VAL A 277 -31.72 0.86 30.30
CA VAL A 277 -31.68 1.98 29.36
C VAL A 277 -31.09 3.21 30.05
N LEU A 278 -29.89 3.62 29.66
CA LEU A 278 -29.37 4.95 30.02
C LEU A 278 -29.88 5.95 28.97
N ALA A 279 -30.93 6.70 29.31
CA ALA A 279 -31.68 7.52 28.37
C ALA A 279 -30.92 8.79 27.94
N SER A 280 -30.27 9.48 28.88
CA SER A 280 -29.59 10.76 28.61
C SER A 280 -28.55 11.12 29.68
N GLY A 281 -27.50 11.83 29.24
CA GLY A 281 -26.45 12.39 30.09
C GLY A 281 -25.40 11.37 30.54
N GLN A 282 -24.43 11.86 31.30
CA GLN A 282 -23.30 11.05 31.79
C GLN A 282 -23.53 10.60 33.24
N MET A 283 -23.66 9.30 33.45
CA MET A 283 -23.71 8.69 34.78
C MET A 283 -22.34 8.80 35.45
N ALA A 284 -22.29 9.34 36.68
CA ALA A 284 -21.07 9.37 37.48
C ALA A 284 -20.78 8.00 38.09
N GLY A 285 -19.52 7.57 38.07
CA GLY A 285 -19.09 6.27 38.59
C GLY A 285 -19.12 5.15 37.54
N ALA A 286 -19.05 3.90 37.99
CA ALA A 286 -19.04 2.70 37.14
C ALA A 286 -20.40 1.99 37.11
N LEU A 287 -20.66 1.21 36.05
CA LEU A 287 -21.89 0.44 35.86
C LEU A 287 -21.58 -1.05 35.65
N THR A 288 -22.12 -1.90 36.50
CA THR A 288 -22.04 -3.37 36.36
C THR A 288 -23.45 -3.95 36.21
N THR A 289 -23.68 -4.83 35.24
CA THR A 289 -24.96 -5.55 35.09
C THR A 289 -24.79 -7.06 35.16
N SER A 290 -25.69 -7.75 35.85
CA SER A 290 -25.74 -9.21 35.92
C SER A 290 -27.16 -9.74 35.67
N GLN A 291 -27.31 -10.76 34.84
CA GLN A 291 -28.62 -11.31 34.45
C GLN A 291 -29.56 -10.28 33.79
N ILE A 292 -28.99 -9.32 33.04
CA ILE A 292 -29.71 -8.34 32.25
C ILE A 292 -29.57 -8.70 30.77
N ASP A 293 -30.69 -9.02 30.12
CA ASP A 293 -30.71 -9.58 28.76
C ASP A 293 -30.72 -8.50 27.66
N SER A 294 -30.87 -7.22 28.03
CA SER A 294 -30.88 -6.11 27.07
C SER A 294 -30.31 -4.80 27.63
N VAL A 295 -29.43 -4.13 26.86
CA VAL A 295 -28.79 -2.86 27.24
C VAL A 295 -28.86 -1.85 26.09
N ARG A 296 -29.16 -0.59 26.43
CA ARG A 296 -29.25 0.55 25.50
C ARG A 296 -28.71 1.83 26.13
N PHE A 297 -27.84 2.54 25.44
CA PHE A 297 -27.46 3.92 25.76
C PHE A 297 -28.04 4.86 24.70
N GLY A 298 -28.72 5.92 25.12
CA GLY A 298 -29.29 6.94 24.24
C GLY A 298 -28.25 7.82 23.53
N ALA A 299 -28.73 8.75 22.72
CA ALA A 299 -27.88 9.74 22.05
C ALA A 299 -27.13 10.59 23.08
N GLY A 300 -25.80 10.61 22.98
CA GLY A 300 -24.92 11.33 23.93
C GLY A 300 -24.90 10.77 25.37
N ALA A 301 -25.58 9.66 25.64
CA ALA A 301 -25.62 9.06 26.97
C ALA A 301 -24.38 8.18 27.23
N SER A 302 -23.78 8.26 28.42
CA SER A 302 -22.53 7.55 28.77
C SER A 302 -22.35 7.31 30.28
N VAL A 303 -21.40 6.43 30.62
CA VAL A 303 -20.93 6.19 31.99
C VAL A 303 -19.51 6.75 32.11
N ALA A 304 -19.20 7.48 33.18
CA ALA A 304 -17.89 8.11 33.38
C ALA A 304 -16.80 7.10 33.76
N GLY A 305 -17.15 6.01 34.45
CA GLY A 305 -16.28 4.88 34.78
C GLY A 305 -16.38 3.72 33.78
N LYS A 306 -15.96 2.53 34.22
CA LYS A 306 -16.06 1.29 33.46
C LYS A 306 -17.51 0.81 33.36
N VAL A 307 -17.84 0.15 32.25
CA VAL A 307 -19.09 -0.61 32.07
C VAL A 307 -18.75 -2.11 31.97
N THR A 308 -19.31 -2.95 32.83
CA THR A 308 -19.18 -4.42 32.75
C THR A 308 -20.56 -5.07 32.63
N LEU A 309 -20.82 -5.82 31.56
CA LEU A 309 -22.11 -6.44 31.25
C LEU A 309 -21.97 -7.98 31.21
N ALA A 310 -22.57 -8.70 32.15
CA ALA A 310 -22.43 -10.16 32.26
C ALA A 310 -23.78 -10.90 32.27
N VAL A 311 -23.84 -12.06 31.60
CA VAL A 311 -25.00 -12.97 31.60
C VAL A 311 -24.52 -14.40 31.77
N THR A 312 -25.11 -15.15 32.71
CA THR A 312 -24.72 -16.54 33.02
C THR A 312 -25.49 -17.56 32.19
N ASN A 313 -25.03 -18.82 32.21
CA ASN A 313 -25.65 -20.00 31.56
C ASN A 313 -25.70 -20.00 30.02
N GLY A 314 -25.08 -19.02 29.35
CA GLY A 314 -25.01 -18.97 27.88
C GLY A 314 -26.18 -18.26 27.20
N ASP A 315 -27.07 -17.64 27.97
CA ASP A 315 -28.08 -16.70 27.44
C ASP A 315 -27.39 -15.49 26.77
N SER A 316 -28.03 -14.90 25.76
CA SER A 316 -27.42 -13.84 24.93
C SER A 316 -27.89 -12.42 25.30
N LEU A 317 -26.93 -11.50 25.42
CA LEU A 317 -27.15 -10.08 25.67
C LEU A 317 -27.57 -9.34 24.39
N THR A 318 -28.74 -8.70 24.39
CA THR A 318 -29.19 -7.86 23.27
C THR A 318 -28.68 -6.42 23.42
N LEU A 319 -27.84 -5.95 22.50
CA LEU A 319 -27.39 -4.56 22.46
C LEU A 319 -28.22 -3.71 21.49
N ARG A 320 -28.43 -2.44 21.87
CA ARG A 320 -29.19 -1.43 21.11
C ARG A 320 -28.53 -0.05 21.17
N ASP A 321 -28.48 0.62 20.04
CA ASP A 321 -27.95 1.98 19.84
C ASP A 321 -26.47 2.16 20.22
N ALA A 322 -26.14 2.09 21.51
CA ALA A 322 -24.78 2.25 22.01
C ALA A 322 -24.53 1.60 23.39
N VAL A 323 -23.25 1.46 23.74
CA VAL A 323 -22.72 1.24 25.10
C VAL A 323 -21.48 2.13 25.27
N ARG A 324 -21.45 3.02 26.26
CA ARG A 324 -20.33 3.98 26.46
C ARG A 324 -19.80 3.98 27.88
N GLY A 325 -18.60 3.47 28.10
CA GLY A 325 -17.92 3.49 29.41
C GLY A 325 -16.57 4.16 29.32
N MET A 326 -16.43 5.40 29.78
CA MET A 326 -15.23 6.22 29.54
C MET A 326 -13.99 5.77 30.33
N GLN A 327 -14.11 4.73 31.16
CA GLN A 327 -12.99 3.97 31.72
C GLN A 327 -13.07 2.47 31.39
N GLY A 328 -13.54 2.13 30.19
CA GLY A 328 -13.54 0.77 29.63
C GLY A 328 -14.92 0.14 29.48
N VAL A 329 -15.02 -0.85 28.58
CA VAL A 329 -16.23 -1.66 28.37
C VAL A 329 -15.87 -3.15 28.35
N GLU A 330 -16.56 -3.97 29.13
CA GLU A 330 -16.36 -5.42 29.21
C GLU A 330 -17.70 -6.14 29.10
N ILE A 331 -17.79 -7.12 28.21
CA ILE A 331 -19.04 -7.80 27.86
C ILE A 331 -18.82 -9.31 27.94
N ASP A 332 -19.18 -9.87 29.09
CA ASP A 332 -19.05 -11.28 29.46
C ASP A 332 -20.34 -12.05 29.12
N ALA A 333 -20.72 -12.00 27.84
CA ALA A 333 -21.87 -12.71 27.28
C ALA A 333 -21.73 -12.85 25.74
N PRO A 334 -22.39 -13.83 25.10
CA PRO A 334 -22.73 -13.76 23.68
C PRO A 334 -23.64 -12.56 23.41
N VAL A 335 -23.45 -11.87 22.29
CA VAL A 335 -24.12 -10.60 21.96
C VAL A 335 -24.96 -10.72 20.70
N ILE A 336 -26.19 -10.19 20.75
CA ILE A 336 -27.06 -10.01 19.58
C ILE A 336 -27.28 -8.50 19.35
N LEU A 337 -26.88 -8.01 18.17
CA LEU A 337 -27.10 -6.63 17.74
C LEU A 337 -28.51 -6.49 17.18
N ALA A 338 -29.39 -5.76 17.87
CA ALA A 338 -30.78 -5.57 17.42
C ALA A 338 -30.91 -4.47 16.33
N ASN A 339 -30.03 -3.48 16.35
CA ASN A 339 -29.82 -2.47 15.32
C ASN A 339 -28.30 -2.21 15.17
N ASN A 340 -27.90 -1.14 14.49
CA ASN A 340 -26.49 -0.74 14.49
C ASN A 340 -26.10 -0.24 15.89
N VAL A 341 -24.94 -0.65 16.39
CA VAL A 341 -24.46 -0.36 17.76
C VAL A 341 -23.09 0.30 17.73
N SER A 342 -22.89 1.37 18.51
CA SER A 342 -21.55 1.90 18.85
C SER A 342 -21.11 1.47 20.25
N VAL A 343 -19.88 0.99 20.39
CA VAL A 343 -19.24 0.72 21.69
C VAL A 343 -18.05 1.66 21.85
N GLU A 344 -18.03 2.44 22.93
CA GLU A 344 -17.07 3.52 23.12
C GLU A 344 -16.43 3.44 24.52
N ALA A 345 -15.11 3.27 24.59
CA ALA A 345 -14.36 3.10 25.84
C ALA A 345 -13.45 4.28 26.24
N GLY A 346 -13.36 5.31 25.38
CA GLY A 346 -12.43 6.41 25.58
C GLY A 346 -10.98 5.95 25.54
N ASN A 347 -10.23 6.21 26.61
CA ASN A 347 -8.80 5.90 26.72
C ASN A 347 -8.50 4.48 27.25
N GLN A 348 -9.51 3.62 27.36
CA GLN A 348 -9.39 2.28 27.96
C GLN A 348 -9.88 1.18 27.00
N ASP A 349 -9.79 -0.07 27.45
CA ASP A 349 -10.08 -1.28 26.68
C ASP A 349 -11.58 -1.53 26.39
N VAL A 350 -11.84 -2.27 25.32
CA VAL A 350 -13.11 -2.95 25.03
C VAL A 350 -12.88 -4.45 24.98
N LYS A 351 -13.68 -5.24 25.72
CA LYS A 351 -13.68 -6.71 25.66
C LYS A 351 -15.06 -7.26 25.35
N PHE A 352 -15.12 -8.20 24.40
CA PHE A 352 -16.24 -9.12 24.17
C PHE A 352 -15.76 -10.55 24.41
N ALA A 353 -16.31 -11.24 25.41
CA ALA A 353 -15.94 -12.62 25.74
C ALA A 353 -16.71 -13.67 24.89
N GLY A 354 -17.95 -13.36 24.51
CA GLY A 354 -18.80 -14.20 23.66
C GLY A 354 -18.77 -13.82 22.18
N THR A 355 -19.53 -14.54 21.35
CA THR A 355 -19.73 -14.16 19.94
C THR A 355 -20.48 -12.83 19.85
N VAL A 356 -20.34 -12.13 18.72
CA VAL A 356 -21.11 -10.91 18.46
C VAL A 356 -21.80 -11.04 17.11
N ASP A 357 -23.12 -11.21 17.13
CA ASP A 357 -23.92 -11.61 15.97
C ASP A 357 -25.02 -10.58 15.65
N ALA A 358 -25.42 -10.46 14.39
CA ALA A 358 -26.54 -9.61 13.99
C ALA A 358 -27.88 -10.31 14.26
N ALA A 359 -28.92 -9.57 14.69
CA ALA A 359 -30.27 -10.13 14.81
C ALA A 359 -30.87 -10.58 13.46
N LYS A 360 -30.29 -10.13 12.33
CA LYS A 360 -30.53 -10.67 10.99
C LYS A 360 -29.29 -10.52 10.10
N ALA A 361 -28.96 -11.58 9.37
CA ALA A 361 -27.78 -11.61 8.49
C ALA A 361 -27.74 -10.39 7.55
N GLY A 362 -26.61 -9.68 7.56
CA GLY A 362 -26.38 -8.52 6.70
C GLY A 362 -27.29 -7.33 6.97
N LYS A 363 -27.71 -7.10 8.23
CA LYS A 363 -28.60 -5.97 8.59
C LYS A 363 -28.15 -5.10 9.76
N GLN A 364 -27.29 -5.59 10.66
CA GLN A 364 -26.76 -4.81 11.77
C GLN A 364 -25.24 -4.70 11.69
N SER A 365 -24.71 -3.50 11.87
CA SER A 365 -23.26 -3.22 11.94
C SER A 365 -22.82 -2.92 13.38
N LEU A 366 -21.56 -3.21 13.67
CA LEU A 366 -20.90 -2.82 14.91
C LEU A 366 -19.82 -1.75 14.62
N SER A 367 -19.76 -0.72 15.46
CA SER A 367 -18.65 0.23 15.52
C SER A 367 -18.04 0.20 16.91
N VAL A 368 -16.71 0.09 17.03
CA VAL A 368 -15.99 0.12 18.31
C VAL A 368 -14.93 1.22 18.29
N THR A 369 -14.93 2.11 19.29
CA THR A 369 -13.95 3.20 19.45
C THR A 369 -13.28 3.12 20.81
N ALA A 370 -11.98 2.85 20.83
CA ALA A 370 -11.20 2.67 22.04
C ALA A 370 -9.70 2.88 21.75
N LEU A 371 -9.06 3.84 22.43
CA LEU A 371 -7.60 4.03 22.34
C LEU A 371 -6.83 2.92 23.08
N GLY A 372 -7.47 2.20 24.00
CA GLY A 372 -6.95 0.96 24.57
C GLY A 372 -7.09 -0.22 23.60
N LYS A 373 -6.99 -1.44 24.15
CA LYS A 373 -7.14 -2.67 23.39
C LYS A 373 -8.62 -3.01 23.14
N THR A 374 -8.99 -3.34 21.90
CA THR A 374 -10.26 -3.98 21.57
C THR A 374 -10.06 -5.48 21.40
N THR A 375 -10.73 -6.32 22.19
CA THR A 375 -10.57 -7.78 22.17
C THR A 375 -11.91 -8.48 21.91
N PHE A 376 -11.95 -9.32 20.88
CA PHE A 376 -13.01 -10.29 20.64
C PHE A 376 -12.46 -11.70 20.91
N GLU A 377 -12.85 -12.29 22.05
CA GLU A 377 -12.37 -13.63 22.46
C GLU A 377 -13.07 -14.77 21.71
N ALA A 378 -14.11 -14.47 20.92
CA ALA A 378 -14.81 -15.40 20.04
C ALA A 378 -15.11 -14.77 18.66
N ALA A 379 -15.74 -15.54 17.76
CA ALA A 379 -16.04 -15.09 16.40
C ALA A 379 -17.14 -14.01 16.34
N VAL A 380 -16.96 -13.04 15.43
CA VAL A 380 -17.96 -12.01 15.11
C VAL A 380 -18.75 -12.43 13.87
N GLY A 381 -20.08 -12.42 13.95
CA GLY A 381 -20.98 -12.87 12.89
C GLY A 381 -20.94 -14.38 12.62
N GLY A 382 -20.34 -15.17 13.53
CA GLY A 382 -20.12 -16.62 13.37
C GLY A 382 -21.40 -17.46 13.44
N VAL A 383 -22.49 -16.93 13.98
CA VAL A 383 -23.84 -17.52 13.95
C VAL A 383 -24.76 -16.75 13.00
N THR A 384 -24.64 -15.41 12.93
CA THR A 384 -25.41 -14.58 12.00
C THR A 384 -24.59 -13.35 11.55
N PRO A 385 -24.13 -13.33 10.28
CA PRO A 385 -23.21 -12.31 9.77
C PRO A 385 -23.67 -10.86 9.94
N LEU A 386 -22.74 -10.00 10.33
CA LEU A 386 -22.96 -8.55 10.43
C LEU A 386 -23.10 -7.91 9.04
N ALA A 387 -23.68 -6.71 8.98
CA ALA A 387 -23.64 -5.89 7.76
C ALA A 387 -22.22 -5.34 7.51
N SER A 388 -21.57 -4.83 8.55
CA SER A 388 -20.15 -4.44 8.55
C SER A 388 -19.60 -4.41 9.97
N LEU A 389 -18.27 -4.42 10.09
CA LEU A 389 -17.55 -4.22 11.35
C LEU A 389 -16.56 -3.06 11.18
N LEU A 390 -16.64 -2.06 12.06
CA LEU A 390 -15.64 -1.00 12.21
C LEU A 390 -15.02 -1.08 13.61
N THR A 391 -13.70 -1.11 13.69
CA THR A 391 -12.97 -0.74 14.92
C THR A 391 -12.02 0.41 14.62
N GLN A 392 -11.81 1.28 15.62
CA GLN A 392 -10.86 2.39 15.51
C GLN A 392 -10.30 2.76 16.89
N GLY A 393 -9.06 3.26 16.92
CA GLY A 393 -8.51 3.87 18.14
C GLY A 393 -9.28 5.14 18.51
N ILE A 394 -9.44 6.03 17.53
CA ILE A 394 -10.17 7.29 17.61
C ILE A 394 -10.98 7.49 16.33
N ALA A 395 -11.99 8.36 16.36
CA ALA A 395 -12.69 8.77 15.14
C ALA A 395 -11.75 9.60 14.21
N PRO A 396 -11.94 9.59 12.89
CA PRO A 396 -11.18 10.45 11.96
C PRO A 396 -11.36 11.95 12.24
N LEU A 397 -10.40 12.77 11.79
CA LEU A 397 -10.54 14.24 11.78
C LEU A 397 -11.65 14.69 10.81
N VAL A 398 -12.38 15.73 11.22
CA VAL A 398 -13.36 16.43 10.37
C VAL A 398 -12.72 17.71 9.84
N ILE A 399 -12.35 17.70 8.56
CA ILE A 399 -11.70 18.83 7.88
C ILE A 399 -12.68 19.45 6.87
N GLN A 400 -13.15 20.67 7.14
CA GLN A 400 -14.02 21.40 6.21
C GLN A 400 -13.19 22.09 5.13
N GLN A 401 -13.23 21.54 3.91
CA GLN A 401 -12.63 22.18 2.73
C GLN A 401 -13.29 23.56 2.48
N SER A 402 -12.47 24.58 2.32
CA SER A 402 -12.90 25.98 2.17
C SER A 402 -11.79 26.82 1.50
N ALA A 403 -12.04 28.10 1.24
CA ALA A 403 -10.99 29.01 0.78
C ALA A 403 -9.87 29.25 1.81
N ASP A 404 -10.15 28.94 3.09
CA ASP A 404 -9.26 29.16 4.23
C ASP A 404 -8.65 27.87 4.80
N SER A 405 -9.01 26.70 4.25
CA SER A 405 -8.45 25.39 4.63
C SER A 405 -8.62 24.37 3.50
N VAL A 406 -7.52 23.85 2.95
CA VAL A 406 -7.52 22.96 1.77
C VAL A 406 -6.61 21.75 2.01
N THR A 407 -7.13 20.55 1.76
CA THR A 407 -6.38 19.29 1.81
C THR A 407 -5.82 18.93 0.43
N ILE A 408 -4.53 18.66 0.38
CA ILE A 408 -3.70 18.30 -0.77
C ILE A 408 -3.23 16.85 -0.56
N PRO A 409 -3.32 15.94 -1.55
CA PRO A 409 -2.77 14.59 -1.42
C PRO A 409 -1.24 14.62 -1.40
N LEU A 410 -0.64 13.72 -0.61
CA LEU A 410 0.77 13.36 -0.69
C LEU A 410 0.91 11.98 -1.35
N HIS A 411 2.10 11.67 -1.83
CA HIS A 411 2.48 10.35 -2.31
C HIS A 411 3.17 9.57 -1.19
N TYR A 412 2.90 8.27 -1.08
CA TYR A 412 3.63 7.34 -0.21
C TYR A 412 4.62 6.54 -1.05
N LEU A 413 5.89 6.49 -0.63
CA LEU A 413 6.98 5.89 -1.39
C LEU A 413 7.82 4.98 -0.48
N PRO A 414 7.73 3.65 -0.64
CA PRO A 414 8.56 2.69 0.08
C PRO A 414 9.87 2.44 -0.67
N GLU A 415 10.99 2.66 0.02
CA GLU A 415 12.36 2.63 -0.49
C GLU A 415 13.19 1.56 0.24
N PHE A 416 14.35 1.21 -0.34
CA PHE A 416 15.36 0.39 0.32
C PHE A 416 16.68 1.13 0.38
N SER A 417 17.29 1.14 1.57
CA SER A 417 18.65 1.64 1.74
C SER A 417 19.65 0.79 0.93
N THR A 418 20.85 1.30 0.71
CA THR A 418 21.98 0.51 0.16
C THR A 418 22.41 -0.65 1.06
N SER A 419 21.94 -0.70 2.32
CA SER A 419 22.08 -1.84 3.24
C SER A 419 20.89 -2.81 3.21
N GLY A 420 19.88 -2.58 2.37
CA GLY A 420 18.70 -3.43 2.22
C GLY A 420 17.62 -3.26 3.30
N GLN A 421 17.71 -2.23 4.15
CA GLN A 421 16.65 -1.90 5.11
C GLN A 421 15.52 -1.14 4.42
N GLY A 422 14.28 -1.54 4.69
CA GLY A 422 13.09 -0.80 4.28
C GLY A 422 13.02 0.58 4.95
N GLN A 423 12.62 1.57 4.16
CA GLN A 423 12.43 2.97 4.57
C GLN A 423 11.21 3.54 3.84
N VAL A 424 10.66 4.65 4.34
CA VAL A 424 9.55 5.35 3.69
C VAL A 424 9.90 6.82 3.47
N LYS A 425 9.49 7.34 2.32
CA LYS A 425 9.45 8.76 1.98
C LYS A 425 8.06 9.19 1.58
N TYR A 426 7.86 10.51 1.54
CA TYR A 426 6.62 11.13 1.09
C TYR A 426 6.89 12.17 0.01
N GLY A 427 6.07 12.17 -1.03
CA GLY A 427 6.19 13.10 -2.15
C GLY A 427 5.07 14.13 -2.19
N ILE A 428 5.36 15.33 -2.71
CA ILE A 428 4.36 16.35 -3.03
C ILE A 428 4.47 16.79 -4.49
N ASP A 429 3.33 16.88 -5.18
CA ASP A 429 3.24 17.41 -6.54
C ASP A 429 3.28 18.94 -6.52
N VAL A 430 4.30 19.54 -7.16
CA VAL A 430 4.47 20.99 -7.26
C VAL A 430 4.62 21.40 -8.72
N ALA A 431 3.74 22.28 -9.20
CA ALA A 431 3.89 22.98 -10.47
C ALA A 431 4.62 24.31 -10.25
N ILE A 432 5.62 24.60 -11.08
CA ILE A 432 6.47 25.79 -10.97
C ILE A 432 6.17 26.75 -12.13
N GLY A 433 5.77 27.98 -11.82
CA GLY A 433 5.32 28.97 -12.80
C GLY A 433 4.00 28.55 -13.44
N HIS A 434 4.03 28.19 -14.72
CA HIS A 434 2.89 27.67 -15.49
C HIS A 434 3.20 26.31 -16.15
N ASN A 435 4.24 25.62 -15.65
CA ASN A 435 4.68 24.33 -16.15
C ASN A 435 3.91 23.18 -15.47
N PRO A 436 3.95 21.93 -15.98
CA PRO A 436 3.33 20.79 -15.32
C PRO A 436 3.94 20.54 -13.93
N SER A 437 3.24 19.79 -13.08
CA SER A 437 3.77 19.38 -11.78
C SER A 437 4.92 18.38 -11.93
N GLN A 438 5.89 18.46 -11.02
CA GLN A 438 6.86 17.40 -10.74
C GLN A 438 6.75 17.01 -9.26
N MET A 439 7.26 15.83 -8.89
CA MET A 439 7.27 15.36 -7.50
C MET A 439 8.56 15.76 -6.78
N TYR A 440 8.42 16.23 -5.55
CA TYR A 440 9.52 16.64 -4.67
C TYR A 440 9.38 15.96 -3.30
N GLU A 441 10.50 15.75 -2.60
CA GLU A 441 10.51 15.16 -1.25
C GLU A 441 9.77 16.10 -0.29
N PHE A 442 8.79 15.61 0.46
CA PHE A 442 8.05 16.41 1.44
C PHE A 442 8.71 16.31 2.81
N ASP A 443 9.56 17.28 3.15
CA ASP A 443 10.43 17.24 4.33
C ASP A 443 10.09 18.34 5.36
N THR A 444 9.41 18.01 6.47
CA THR A 444 9.19 18.95 7.58
C THR A 444 10.44 19.28 8.41
N GLY A 445 11.55 18.55 8.21
CA GLY A 445 12.88 18.90 8.70
C GLY A 445 13.60 19.91 7.78
N GLY A 446 13.41 19.81 6.48
CA GLY A 446 14.09 20.56 5.43
C GLY A 446 13.82 22.06 5.42
N VAL A 447 14.73 22.85 4.82
CA VAL A 447 14.68 24.32 4.81
C VAL A 447 14.53 24.89 3.40
N ALA A 448 13.41 25.60 3.18
CA ALA A 448 13.01 26.18 1.89
C ALA A 448 12.82 25.15 0.76
N PHE A 449 12.39 25.63 -0.42
CA PHE A 449 12.12 24.76 -1.58
C PHE A 449 13.29 24.78 -2.57
N PHE A 450 13.91 23.61 -2.76
CA PHE A 450 14.98 23.35 -3.72
C PHE A 450 14.45 22.46 -4.85
N ALA A 451 14.29 23.02 -6.05
CA ALA A 451 13.70 22.35 -7.20
C ALA A 451 14.68 22.23 -8.37
N GLY A 452 14.81 21.03 -8.94
CA GLY A 452 15.64 20.71 -10.10
C GLY A 452 15.32 21.60 -11.30
N TYR A 453 16.30 22.40 -11.74
CA TYR A 453 16.12 23.26 -12.91
C TYR A 453 16.38 22.50 -14.20
N ASN A 454 15.36 22.46 -15.05
CA ASN A 454 15.46 21.88 -16.38
C ASN A 454 14.91 22.86 -17.42
N SER A 455 15.77 23.41 -18.28
CA SER A 455 15.36 24.40 -19.30
C SER A 455 14.46 23.82 -20.41
N ALA A 456 14.42 22.50 -20.57
CA ALA A 456 13.46 21.83 -21.44
C ALA A 456 12.06 21.81 -20.83
N PHE A 457 11.94 21.79 -19.50
CA PHE A 457 10.68 21.72 -18.76
C PHE A 457 10.19 23.10 -18.26
N TRP A 458 11.05 23.85 -17.56
CA TRP A 458 10.77 25.16 -16.98
C TRP A 458 10.67 26.23 -18.08
N LYS A 459 9.46 26.53 -18.56
CA LYS A 459 9.18 27.69 -19.42
C LYS A 459 8.87 28.94 -18.60
N ASP A 460 9.26 30.08 -19.17
CA ASP A 460 8.98 31.44 -18.73
C ASP A 460 9.20 31.75 -17.24
N THR A 461 10.06 30.97 -16.57
CA THR A 461 10.33 31.06 -15.13
C THR A 461 11.63 31.85 -14.89
N PRO A 462 11.60 33.04 -14.26
CA PRO A 462 12.78 33.88 -14.14
C PRO A 462 13.81 33.34 -13.13
N LEU A 463 15.02 33.02 -13.62
CA LEU A 463 16.20 32.80 -12.79
C LEU A 463 16.93 34.12 -12.52
N THR A 464 17.50 34.26 -11.32
CA THR A 464 18.46 35.33 -11.00
C THR A 464 19.90 34.85 -11.12
N SER A 465 20.87 35.74 -10.94
CA SER A 465 22.29 35.40 -10.75
C SER A 465 22.68 35.22 -9.29
N THR A 466 21.72 35.23 -8.36
CA THR A 466 21.99 35.10 -6.92
C THR A 466 22.12 33.63 -6.56
N GLY A 467 23.35 33.21 -6.26
CA GLY A 467 23.64 31.83 -5.86
C GLY A 467 23.03 31.45 -4.51
N VAL A 468 22.60 30.21 -4.38
CA VAL A 468 22.09 29.59 -3.15
C VAL A 468 22.58 28.14 -3.07
N SER A 469 22.87 27.68 -1.86
CA SER A 469 23.44 26.35 -1.61
C SER A 469 22.98 25.81 -0.26
N GLU A 470 22.68 24.52 -0.18
CA GLU A 470 22.34 23.83 1.07
C GLU A 470 22.98 22.42 1.09
N THR A 471 23.20 21.85 2.28
CA THR A 471 23.72 20.48 2.45
C THR A 471 23.06 19.79 3.64
N TYR A 472 22.23 18.81 3.32
CA TYR A 472 21.33 18.11 4.24
C TYR A 472 22.10 17.06 5.06
N SER A 473 21.55 16.60 6.19
CA SER A 473 22.19 15.54 6.98
C SER A 473 22.19 14.15 6.31
N SER A 474 21.48 13.98 5.19
CA SER A 474 21.65 12.85 4.27
C SER A 474 22.97 12.93 3.46
N THR A 475 23.70 14.03 3.57
CA THR A 475 24.85 14.45 2.74
C THR A 475 24.52 14.70 1.27
N ASN A 476 23.22 14.80 0.94
CA ASN A 476 22.79 15.44 -0.30
C ASN A 476 23.12 16.93 -0.25
N TYR A 477 23.70 17.45 -1.33
CA TYR A 477 23.98 18.87 -1.51
C TYR A 477 23.25 19.40 -2.75
N TYR A 478 22.72 20.61 -2.65
CA TYR A 478 22.10 21.31 -3.78
C TYR A 478 22.76 22.69 -3.94
N ASN A 479 23.26 22.97 -5.15
CA ASN A 479 23.80 24.26 -5.55
C ASN A 479 22.94 24.82 -6.69
N GLY A 480 22.52 26.07 -6.59
CA GLY A 480 21.59 26.66 -7.53
C GLY A 480 21.60 28.17 -7.55
N VAL A 481 20.59 28.74 -8.19
CA VAL A 481 20.29 30.18 -8.17
C VAL A 481 18.86 30.42 -7.72
N VAL A 482 18.60 31.57 -7.12
CA VAL A 482 17.24 31.92 -6.71
C VAL A 482 16.38 32.23 -7.94
N ALA A 483 15.21 31.60 -8.03
CA ALA A 483 14.15 31.94 -8.95
C ALA A 483 13.03 32.69 -8.21
N ASN A 484 12.32 33.59 -8.89
CA ASN A 484 11.15 34.28 -8.33
C ASN A 484 9.91 33.95 -9.16
N THR A 485 9.05 33.07 -8.64
CA THR A 485 7.94 32.49 -9.39
C THR A 485 6.81 32.04 -8.47
N ALA A 486 5.60 31.94 -9.00
CA ALA A 486 4.49 31.31 -8.28
C ALA A 486 4.68 29.79 -8.31
N ILE A 487 4.31 29.11 -7.23
CA ILE A 487 4.16 27.66 -7.22
C ILE A 487 2.69 27.29 -7.04
N THR A 488 2.31 26.10 -7.49
CA THR A 488 0.95 25.57 -7.36
C THR A 488 1.01 24.14 -6.84
N LEU A 489 0.21 23.85 -5.82
CA LEU A 489 0.13 22.56 -5.12
C LEU A 489 -1.27 21.97 -5.31
N GLY A 490 -1.37 20.64 -5.38
CA GLY A 490 -2.64 19.92 -5.45
C GLY A 490 -3.40 20.08 -6.78
N GLN A 491 -4.52 19.35 -6.92
CA GLN A 491 -5.22 19.18 -8.20
C GLN A 491 -6.73 19.47 -8.08
N GLY A 492 -7.36 19.96 -9.16
CA GLY A 492 -8.81 20.16 -9.26
C GLY A 492 -9.34 21.19 -8.28
N SER A 493 -10.32 20.82 -7.45
CA SER A 493 -10.86 21.68 -6.39
C SER A 493 -9.93 21.83 -5.17
N HIS A 494 -8.81 21.11 -5.15
CA HIS A 494 -7.82 21.08 -4.07
C HIS A 494 -6.52 21.80 -4.46
N THR A 495 -6.55 22.57 -5.54
CA THR A 495 -5.40 23.35 -6.01
C THR A 495 -5.26 24.66 -5.24
N VAL A 496 -4.07 24.92 -4.71
CA VAL A 496 -3.68 26.21 -4.11
C VAL A 496 -2.43 26.75 -4.79
N SER A 497 -2.34 28.08 -4.94
CA SER A 497 -1.20 28.75 -5.56
C SER A 497 -0.67 29.87 -4.67
N THR A 498 0.65 30.04 -4.65
CA THR A 498 1.28 31.22 -4.04
C THR A 498 1.19 32.41 -5.01
N GLN A 499 1.42 33.64 -4.50
CA GLN A 499 1.97 34.69 -5.36
C GLN A 499 3.44 34.38 -5.72
N PRO A 500 4.13 35.16 -6.56
CA PRO A 500 5.56 34.92 -6.79
C PRO A 500 6.38 34.97 -5.50
N ILE A 501 7.08 33.87 -5.22
CA ILE A 501 7.94 33.65 -4.06
C ILE A 501 9.36 33.26 -4.51
N GLN A 502 10.31 33.36 -3.58
CA GLN A 502 11.69 32.94 -3.81
C GLN A 502 11.86 31.45 -3.56
N ILE A 503 12.36 30.73 -4.57
CA ILE A 503 12.70 29.30 -4.52
C ILE A 503 14.12 29.09 -5.03
N ALA A 504 14.77 27.99 -4.67
CA ALA A 504 16.09 27.64 -5.20
C ALA A 504 15.95 26.73 -6.43
N ALA A 505 16.47 27.20 -7.57
CA ALA A 505 16.54 26.43 -8.81
C ALA A 505 17.90 25.70 -8.87
N ILE A 506 17.90 24.38 -8.64
CA ILE A 506 19.11 23.56 -8.54
C ILE A 506 19.78 23.46 -9.92
N LEU A 507 21.03 23.91 -10.01
CA LEU A 507 21.86 23.82 -11.23
C LEU A 507 22.91 22.71 -11.15
N ASN A 508 23.28 22.28 -9.94
CA ASN A 508 24.15 21.15 -9.68
C ASN A 508 23.81 20.55 -8.30
N GLY A 509 23.79 19.22 -8.19
CA GLY A 509 23.57 18.55 -6.90
C GLY A 509 24.13 17.13 -6.92
N GLY A 510 24.16 16.51 -5.75
CA GLY A 510 24.70 15.16 -5.59
C GLY A 510 24.74 14.72 -4.14
N ASN A 511 25.42 13.62 -3.85
CA ASN A 511 25.67 13.15 -2.49
C ASN A 511 27.17 13.12 -2.20
N THR A 512 27.64 13.82 -1.17
CA THR A 512 29.08 13.97 -0.92
C THR A 512 29.75 12.69 -0.44
N ASN A 513 29.01 11.79 0.22
CA ASN A 513 29.54 10.54 0.75
C ASN A 513 29.60 9.43 -0.31
N ALA A 514 28.58 9.35 -1.16
CA ALA A 514 28.55 8.41 -2.29
C ALA A 514 29.39 8.87 -3.50
N GLY A 515 29.76 10.15 -3.55
CA GLY A 515 30.49 10.74 -4.68
C GLY A 515 29.65 10.88 -5.95
N THR A 516 28.32 10.79 -5.84
CA THR A 516 27.38 10.84 -6.97
C THR A 516 26.97 12.27 -7.32
N THR A 517 26.61 12.47 -8.58
CA THR A 517 26.04 13.72 -9.12
C THR A 517 24.63 13.43 -9.64
N PHE A 518 23.68 14.30 -9.35
CA PHE A 518 22.28 14.18 -9.75
C PHE A 518 22.03 14.84 -11.11
N ASP A 519 21.49 14.10 -12.08
CA ASP A 519 21.12 14.64 -13.40
C ASP A 519 19.69 15.22 -13.41
N PHE A 520 19.59 16.53 -13.19
CA PHE A 520 18.32 17.26 -13.32
C PHE A 520 17.94 17.60 -14.77
N THR A 521 18.76 17.24 -15.78
CA THR A 521 18.51 17.56 -17.19
C THR A 521 17.55 16.60 -17.88
N ASN A 522 17.31 15.42 -17.31
CA ASN A 522 16.26 14.50 -17.71
C ASN A 522 14.92 14.86 -17.01
N PRO A 523 13.85 15.25 -17.73
CA PRO A 523 12.57 15.56 -17.12
C PRO A 523 11.74 14.31 -16.78
N ASP A 524 12.06 13.16 -17.36
CA ASP A 524 11.30 11.91 -17.22
C ASP A 524 11.87 11.00 -16.11
N ALA A 525 13.12 11.21 -15.67
CA ALA A 525 13.79 10.45 -14.63
C ALA A 525 14.18 11.36 -13.44
N PRO A 526 13.51 11.24 -12.27
CA PRO A 526 13.90 11.97 -11.06
C PRO A 526 15.26 11.48 -10.52
N PRO A 527 16.23 12.36 -10.23
CA PRO A 527 17.59 11.96 -9.85
C PRO A 527 17.84 11.91 -8.33
N VAL A 528 16.87 12.29 -7.48
CA VAL A 528 17.00 12.23 -6.01
C VAL A 528 16.17 11.07 -5.48
N GLN A 529 16.82 10.10 -4.83
CA GLN A 529 16.19 8.90 -4.26
C GLN A 529 15.32 8.13 -5.29
N ASP A 530 15.65 8.22 -6.59
CA ASP A 530 14.91 7.63 -7.71
C ASP A 530 13.42 8.02 -7.83
N HIS A 531 12.97 9.01 -7.04
CA HIS A 531 11.58 9.45 -6.93
C HIS A 531 11.38 10.97 -7.07
N PHE A 532 12.34 11.79 -6.62
CA PHE A 532 12.17 13.25 -6.50
C PHE A 532 13.03 14.08 -7.44
N PHE A 533 12.49 15.24 -7.84
CA PHE A 533 13.22 16.29 -8.58
C PHE A 533 13.84 17.35 -7.65
N GLY A 534 13.92 17.09 -6.35
CA GLY A 534 14.44 18.01 -5.33
C GLY A 534 13.68 17.89 -4.01
N ASP A 535 13.87 18.87 -3.12
CA ASP A 535 13.35 18.88 -1.75
C ASP A 535 12.38 20.04 -1.51
N PHE A 536 11.21 19.74 -0.95
CA PHE A 536 10.20 20.68 -0.48
C PHE A 536 10.30 20.85 1.04
N GLY A 537 11.31 21.59 1.48
CA GLY A 537 11.56 21.91 2.88
C GLY A 537 10.42 22.70 3.53
N ALA A 538 9.69 22.01 4.40
CA ALA A 538 8.49 22.45 5.10
C ALA A 538 8.72 22.75 6.60
N SER A 539 9.97 22.91 7.06
CA SER A 539 10.25 23.32 8.45
C SER A 539 9.83 24.76 8.78
N PHE A 540 10.02 25.17 10.04
CA PHE A 540 9.93 26.56 10.49
C PHE A 540 11.11 27.45 10.06
N ASN A 541 12.22 26.86 9.57
CA ASN A 541 13.45 27.61 9.36
C ASN A 541 13.40 28.47 8.07
N THR A 542 14.32 29.44 7.96
CA THR A 542 14.47 30.28 6.77
C THR A 542 15.94 30.38 6.36
N LEU A 543 16.24 30.11 5.08
CA LEU A 543 17.59 30.17 4.53
C LEU A 543 17.94 31.61 4.12
N ALA A 544 18.83 32.24 4.88
CA ALA A 544 19.32 33.59 4.59
C ALA A 544 20.33 33.57 3.42
N VAL A 545 19.95 34.16 2.28
CA VAL A 545 20.78 34.20 1.07
C VAL A 545 21.48 35.56 0.93
N PRO A 546 22.83 35.61 0.83
CA PRO A 546 23.58 36.86 0.69
C PRO A 546 23.12 37.71 -0.51
N GLY A 547 22.81 38.98 -0.23
CA GLY A 547 22.35 39.94 -1.24
C GLY A 547 20.83 40.00 -1.45
N LEU A 548 20.03 39.15 -0.78
CA LEU A 548 18.58 39.28 -0.73
C LEU A 548 18.13 39.97 0.57
N ALA A 549 17.04 40.74 0.48
CA ALA A 549 16.44 41.42 1.64
C ALA A 549 15.50 40.52 2.45
N ASN A 550 14.93 39.50 1.80
CA ASN A 550 14.14 38.44 2.41
C ASN A 550 14.95 37.13 2.34
N PRO A 551 14.84 36.23 3.34
CA PRO A 551 15.36 34.88 3.21
C PRO A 551 14.43 34.02 2.35
N LEU A 552 14.94 32.91 1.84
CA LEU A 552 14.10 31.83 1.34
C LEU A 552 13.43 31.14 2.53
N ALA A 553 12.16 30.75 2.37
CA ALA A 553 11.35 30.18 3.45
C ALA A 553 10.47 29.04 2.92
N ASN A 554 9.93 28.25 3.85
CA ASN A 554 8.87 27.28 3.59
C ASN A 554 7.74 27.90 2.72
N PRO A 555 7.36 27.33 1.57
CA PRO A 555 6.32 27.88 0.71
C PRO A 555 4.92 27.88 1.32
N LEU A 556 4.62 26.97 2.26
CA LEU A 556 3.29 26.84 2.88
C LEU A 556 2.95 28.09 3.71
N PHE A 557 3.92 28.61 4.47
CA PHE A 557 3.79 29.89 5.19
C PHE A 557 3.80 31.13 4.26
N GLN A 558 3.79 30.94 2.94
CA GLN A 558 3.72 32.01 1.93
C GLN A 558 2.45 31.91 1.04
N LEU A 559 1.54 30.98 1.36
CA LEU A 559 0.21 30.88 0.75
C LEU A 559 -0.72 32.07 1.14
N PRO A 560 -1.72 32.42 0.32
CA PRO A 560 -2.57 33.59 0.55
C PRO A 560 -3.60 33.38 1.68
N GLY A 561 -3.93 34.46 2.40
CA GLY A 561 -4.99 34.45 3.40
C GLY A 561 -4.70 33.52 4.57
N ASN A 562 -5.70 32.79 5.07
CA ASN A 562 -5.52 31.86 6.17
C ASN A 562 -4.68 30.62 5.79
N LEU A 563 -4.46 30.33 4.50
CA LEU A 563 -3.74 29.13 4.06
C LEU A 563 -2.28 29.08 4.54
N SER A 564 -1.71 30.21 4.97
CA SER A 564 -0.37 30.31 5.59
C SER A 564 -0.34 30.37 7.12
N SER A 565 -1.48 30.26 7.81
CA SER A 565 -1.53 30.23 9.30
C SER A 565 -0.89 28.98 9.91
N GLY A 566 -0.79 27.91 9.13
CA GLY A 566 -0.19 26.65 9.49
C GLY A 566 -0.58 25.53 8.53
N PHE A 567 -0.12 24.32 8.81
CA PHE A 567 -0.52 23.13 8.07
C PHE A 567 -0.54 21.87 8.94
N LEU A 568 -1.46 20.96 8.62
CA LEU A 568 -1.62 19.63 9.21
C LEU A 568 -1.06 18.58 8.24
N VAL A 569 -0.12 17.76 8.71
CA VAL A 569 0.41 16.61 8.00
C VAL A 569 -0.14 15.32 8.60
N GLN A 570 -0.71 14.45 7.76
CA GLN A 570 -1.25 13.16 8.16
C GLN A 570 -0.58 12.06 7.32
N LEU A 571 0.37 11.35 7.95
CA LEU A 571 1.12 10.24 7.33
C LEU A 571 0.76 8.88 7.96
N GLY A 572 0.22 8.89 9.20
CA GLY A 572 -0.12 7.70 9.98
C GLY A 572 -1.61 7.64 10.40
N PRO A 573 -2.15 6.46 10.75
CA PRO A 573 -1.51 5.15 10.70
C PRO A 573 -1.24 4.76 9.25
N ILE A 574 -0.03 4.28 8.93
CA ILE A 574 0.47 4.28 7.54
C ILE A 574 -0.47 3.47 6.65
N GLY A 575 -0.77 4.00 5.46
CA GLY A 575 -1.67 3.39 4.48
C GLY A 575 -3.17 3.74 4.66
N ILE A 576 -3.48 4.74 5.49
CA ILE A 576 -4.38 5.79 4.99
C ILE A 576 -3.70 6.54 3.83
N GLN A 577 -4.48 7.17 2.93
CA GLN A 577 -3.92 8.06 1.92
C GLN A 577 -3.25 9.25 2.61
N PRO A 578 -1.93 9.46 2.48
CA PRO A 578 -1.24 10.53 3.20
C PRO A 578 -1.62 11.89 2.61
N GLN A 579 -1.74 12.90 3.47
CA GLN A 579 -2.28 14.19 3.05
C GLN A 579 -1.73 15.37 3.88
N LEU A 580 -1.68 16.52 3.22
CA LEU A 580 -1.30 17.82 3.75
C LEU A 580 -2.52 18.74 3.73
N THR A 581 -2.96 19.27 4.87
CA THR A 581 -4.02 20.29 4.92
C THR A 581 -3.41 21.64 5.28
N VAL A 582 -3.41 22.58 4.34
CA VAL A 582 -2.95 23.96 4.54
C VAL A 582 -4.09 24.84 5.05
N GLY A 583 -3.77 25.78 5.94
CA GLY A 583 -4.73 26.68 6.59
C GLY A 583 -5.39 26.06 7.82
N VAL A 584 -4.96 26.50 9.00
CA VAL A 584 -5.47 26.03 10.30
C VAL A 584 -6.71 26.82 10.69
N THR A 585 -7.69 26.16 11.29
CA THR A 585 -8.93 26.79 11.78
C THR A 585 -9.21 26.36 13.22
N ASP A 586 -9.97 27.14 13.98
CA ASP A 586 -10.35 26.79 15.35
C ASP A 586 -11.15 25.47 15.41
N SER A 587 -11.96 25.18 14.38
CA SER A 587 -12.65 23.89 14.26
C SER A 587 -11.70 22.71 14.08
N LEU A 588 -10.49 22.95 13.54
CA LEU A 588 -9.44 21.94 13.45
C LEU A 588 -8.68 21.83 14.78
N ARG A 589 -8.20 22.94 15.35
CA ARG A 589 -7.51 23.01 16.67
C ARG A 589 -8.30 22.32 17.80
N ASN A 590 -9.61 22.50 17.82
CA ASN A 590 -10.51 21.90 18.82
C ASN A 590 -10.56 20.35 18.77
N GLN A 591 -10.04 19.71 17.71
CA GLN A 591 -9.97 18.26 17.57
C GLN A 591 -8.61 17.65 17.99
N PHE A 592 -7.62 18.48 18.34
CA PHE A 592 -6.31 18.02 18.81
C PHE A 592 -6.27 17.90 20.33
N THR A 593 -5.45 16.96 20.84
CA THR A 593 -5.34 16.67 22.27
C THR A 593 -4.26 17.53 22.94
N TYR A 594 -3.08 17.58 22.31
CA TYR A 594 -1.86 18.18 22.86
C TYR A 594 -1.46 19.41 22.06
N ALA A 595 -0.79 20.35 22.74
CA ALA A 595 -0.30 21.61 22.17
C ALA A 595 1.13 21.83 22.66
N VAL A 596 2.14 21.49 21.85
CA VAL A 596 3.56 21.65 22.19
C VAL A 596 3.99 23.09 21.82
N PRO A 597 4.46 23.92 22.77
CA PRO A 597 4.86 25.29 22.49
C PRO A 597 6.17 25.35 21.71
N VAL A 598 6.24 26.23 20.71
CA VAL A 598 7.43 26.43 19.87
C VAL A 598 8.01 27.82 20.13
N THR A 599 9.30 27.90 20.41
CA THR A 599 9.99 29.17 20.65
C THR A 599 10.22 29.95 19.33
N PRO A 600 10.06 31.29 19.32
CA PRO A 600 10.44 32.12 18.18
C PRO A 600 11.94 32.08 17.84
N ALA A 601 12.28 32.33 16.57
CA ALA A 601 13.66 32.38 16.11
C ALA A 601 14.44 33.57 16.74
N SER A 602 15.65 33.31 17.21
CA SER A 602 16.48 34.26 17.98
C SER A 602 16.99 35.47 17.19
N SER A 603 17.02 35.38 15.86
CA SER A 603 17.32 36.50 14.95
C SER A 603 16.21 37.56 14.92
N GLY A 604 14.96 37.16 15.18
CA GLY A 604 13.77 37.98 14.95
C GLY A 604 13.43 38.14 13.46
N GLY A 605 12.14 38.20 13.15
CA GLY A 605 11.65 38.38 11.79
C GLY A 605 10.27 37.77 11.58
N THR A 606 9.76 37.91 10.36
CA THR A 606 8.49 37.32 9.92
C THR A 606 8.69 36.57 8.62
N TYR A 607 7.91 35.51 8.38
CA TYR A 607 7.90 34.85 7.07
C TYR A 607 7.51 35.85 5.97
N PRO A 608 8.11 35.75 4.77
CA PRO A 608 7.65 36.50 3.61
C PRO A 608 6.16 36.24 3.35
N VAL A 609 5.49 37.20 2.68
CA VAL A 609 4.05 37.15 2.35
C VAL A 609 3.11 37.22 3.57
N SER A 610 3.13 36.23 4.47
CA SER A 610 2.12 36.07 5.53
C SER A 610 2.32 36.98 6.74
N GLY A 611 3.57 37.34 7.07
CA GLY A 611 3.88 38.21 8.20
C GLY A 611 3.82 37.53 9.58
N TYR A 612 3.56 36.21 9.66
CA TYR A 612 3.71 35.47 10.92
C TYR A 612 5.17 35.43 11.38
N GLN A 613 5.39 35.38 12.70
CA GLN A 613 6.73 35.38 13.28
C GLN A 613 7.50 34.10 12.91
N VAL A 614 8.78 34.23 12.52
CA VAL A 614 9.62 33.05 12.24
C VAL A 614 9.88 32.28 13.54
N LEU A 615 9.67 30.97 13.52
CA LEU A 615 9.85 30.10 14.68
C LEU A 615 11.20 29.38 14.61
N SER A 616 11.73 28.97 15.76
CA SER A 616 13.00 28.26 15.85
C SER A 616 12.89 26.84 15.30
N TRP A 617 13.88 26.43 14.50
CA TRP A 617 13.93 25.11 13.86
C TRP A 617 13.89 23.97 14.88
N PHE A 618 14.70 24.07 15.94
CA PHE A 618 14.66 23.20 17.12
C PHE A 618 13.90 23.92 18.27
N GLY A 619 12.68 24.35 17.99
CA GLY A 619 11.96 25.31 18.83
C GLY A 619 11.36 24.76 20.13
N PHE A 620 11.41 23.45 20.37
CA PHE A 620 10.92 22.78 21.57
C PHE A 620 11.93 21.73 22.07
N ALA A 621 11.87 21.37 23.35
CA ALA A 621 12.81 20.43 23.97
C ALA A 621 12.11 19.48 24.97
N PRO A 622 11.74 18.25 24.54
CA PRO A 622 11.28 17.18 25.43
C PRO A 622 12.42 16.62 26.29
N SER A 623 12.10 15.91 27.37
CA SER A 623 13.06 15.01 28.04
C SER A 623 12.93 13.59 27.49
N TYR A 624 14.04 12.86 27.44
CA TYR A 624 14.13 11.56 26.77
C TYR A 624 14.76 10.50 27.69
N THR A 625 14.20 9.28 27.67
CA THR A 625 14.70 8.13 28.43
C THR A 625 14.64 6.82 27.66
N ALA A 626 15.51 5.87 28.04
CA ALA A 626 15.52 4.49 27.56
C ALA A 626 15.40 3.51 28.74
N GLN A 627 14.62 2.45 28.58
CA GLN A 627 14.44 1.41 29.62
C GLN A 627 14.43 0.00 29.01
N GLN A 628 15.27 -0.90 29.54
CA GLN A 628 15.35 -2.29 29.09
C GLN A 628 14.79 -3.23 30.17
N GLY A 629 13.58 -3.76 29.96
CA GLY A 629 12.88 -4.59 30.94
C GLY A 629 12.72 -3.90 32.31
N ASP A 630 12.93 -4.65 33.39
CA ASP A 630 12.78 -4.17 34.77
C ASP A 630 13.95 -3.26 35.25
N GLN A 631 14.89 -2.90 34.38
CA GLN A 631 15.96 -1.94 34.73
C GLN A 631 15.38 -0.53 34.95
N PRO A 632 16.03 0.33 35.77
CA PRO A 632 15.66 1.74 35.83
C PRO A 632 15.78 2.43 34.47
N ALA A 633 14.85 3.32 34.16
CA ALA A 633 14.94 4.18 32.98
C ALA A 633 16.16 5.11 33.09
N GLN A 634 16.97 5.16 32.02
CA GLN A 634 18.18 5.96 31.91
C GLN A 634 17.92 7.19 31.03
N GLN A 635 18.51 8.34 31.36
CA GLN A 635 18.39 9.56 30.54
C GLN A 635 19.12 9.40 29.21
N ILE A 636 18.50 9.86 28.13
CA ILE A 636 19.13 10.05 26.83
C ILE A 636 19.62 11.50 26.75
N GLY A 637 20.88 11.69 26.35
CA GLY A 637 21.60 12.97 26.38
C GLY A 637 22.16 13.33 27.75
N VAL A 638 23.10 14.28 27.77
CA VAL A 638 23.69 14.82 29.02
C VAL A 638 22.81 15.90 29.64
N ASP A 639 22.10 16.67 28.82
CA ASP A 639 21.12 17.66 29.25
C ASP A 639 19.76 17.00 29.53
N SER A 640 19.05 17.52 30.54
CA SER A 640 17.76 16.95 30.97
C SER A 640 16.60 17.13 29.97
N THR A 641 16.77 17.97 28.95
CA THR A 641 15.88 18.11 27.80
C THR A 641 16.72 18.34 26.54
N LEU A 642 16.32 17.77 25.40
CA LEU A 642 17.05 17.89 24.13
C LEU A 642 16.26 18.71 23.11
N PRO A 643 16.84 19.77 22.52
CA PRO A 643 16.24 20.49 21.39
C PRO A 643 15.85 19.51 20.28
N SER A 644 14.63 19.64 19.75
CA SER A 644 14.04 18.58 18.92
C SER A 644 13.34 19.09 17.66
N LEU A 645 13.25 18.21 16.67
CA LEU A 645 12.70 18.47 15.33
C LEU A 645 11.77 17.32 14.92
N ILE A 646 10.63 17.66 14.30
CA ILE A 646 9.71 16.71 13.67
C ILE A 646 9.95 16.75 12.17
N ASP A 647 10.29 15.60 11.60
CA ASP A 647 10.94 15.49 10.30
C ASP A 647 10.31 14.33 9.52
N SER A 648 9.90 14.58 8.28
CA SER A 648 9.32 13.59 7.37
C SER A 648 10.26 13.13 6.25
N GLY A 649 11.39 13.82 6.04
CA GLY A 649 12.48 13.34 5.17
C GLY A 649 13.42 12.37 5.90
N ALA A 650 13.51 12.45 7.23
CA ALA A 650 14.24 11.52 8.06
C ALA A 650 13.45 10.21 8.26
N PRO A 651 13.94 9.07 7.74
CA PRO A 651 13.19 7.83 7.73
C PRO A 651 12.96 7.26 9.13
N SER A 652 13.82 7.55 10.11
CA SER A 652 13.77 6.99 11.47
C SER A 652 14.23 8.01 12.52
N THR A 653 13.89 7.80 13.79
CA THR A 653 14.39 8.65 14.89
C THR A 653 15.92 8.66 14.95
N GLY A 654 16.52 9.85 14.93
CA GLY A 654 17.97 10.07 15.05
C GLY A 654 18.32 10.89 16.29
N ILE A 655 18.94 10.25 17.28
CA ILE A 655 19.44 10.86 18.52
C ILE A 655 20.88 11.33 18.28
N ARG A 656 21.11 12.64 18.24
CA ARG A 656 22.42 13.21 17.87
C ARG A 656 23.35 13.43 19.07
N THR A 657 23.68 12.34 19.77
CA THR A 657 24.52 12.33 20.99
C THR A 657 25.84 11.54 20.85
N GLN A 658 26.09 10.93 19.69
CA GLN A 658 27.24 10.03 19.48
C GLN A 658 28.57 10.74 19.77
N ASN A 659 29.47 10.08 20.50
CA ASN A 659 30.74 10.63 21.01
C ASN A 659 30.63 11.81 21.99
N GLN A 660 29.42 12.13 22.48
CA GLN A 660 29.18 13.20 23.47
C GLN A 660 28.59 12.66 24.79
N GLY A 661 28.15 11.40 24.82
CA GLY A 661 27.61 10.72 26.00
C GLY A 661 26.11 10.94 26.19
N GLY A 662 25.50 10.09 27.03
CA GLY A 662 24.04 10.03 27.16
C GLY A 662 23.39 9.10 26.12
N ASP A 663 24.08 8.03 25.75
CA ASP A 663 23.67 7.01 24.78
C ASP A 663 23.42 5.65 25.45
N PRO A 664 22.44 5.54 26.39
CA PRO A 664 22.16 4.29 27.08
C PRO A 664 21.67 3.21 26.11
N TYR A 665 22.13 1.97 26.33
CA TYR A 665 21.85 0.81 25.48
C TYR A 665 22.23 1.00 23.99
N ASN A 666 23.26 1.80 23.70
CA ASN A 666 23.85 1.92 22.37
C ASN A 666 24.55 0.60 21.95
N VAL A 667 24.14 0.04 20.82
CA VAL A 667 24.77 -1.10 20.14
C VAL A 667 24.94 -0.72 18.67
N ASN A 668 26.19 -0.61 18.21
CA ASN A 668 26.54 -0.26 16.83
C ASN A 668 25.82 1.01 16.30
N ASP A 669 25.78 2.08 17.11
CA ASP A 669 25.11 3.35 16.79
C ASP A 669 23.59 3.24 16.60
N GLN A 670 22.98 2.26 17.28
CA GLN A 670 21.54 2.05 17.36
C GLN A 670 21.12 1.88 18.83
N LEU A 671 19.93 2.37 19.21
CA LEU A 671 19.33 2.03 20.49
C LEU A 671 18.89 0.56 20.45
N GLN A 672 19.43 -0.29 21.33
CA GLN A 672 19.28 -1.74 21.27
C GLN A 672 17.80 -2.17 21.11
N PRO A 673 17.47 -2.99 20.09
CA PRO A 673 16.14 -3.58 19.92
C PRO A 673 15.57 -4.21 21.19
N GLY A 674 14.27 -4.02 21.43
CA GLY A 674 13.59 -4.42 22.67
C GLY A 674 13.70 -3.41 23.82
N THR A 675 14.43 -2.31 23.64
CA THR A 675 14.49 -1.21 24.63
C THR A 675 13.29 -0.27 24.46
N THR A 676 12.61 0.08 25.55
CA THR A 676 11.51 1.06 25.54
C THR A 676 12.11 2.47 25.47
N PHE A 677 11.85 3.18 24.38
CA PHE A 677 12.14 4.60 24.22
C PHE A 677 10.96 5.41 24.75
N THR A 678 11.21 6.49 25.49
CA THR A 678 10.16 7.38 26.01
C THR A 678 10.58 8.84 25.93
N ALA A 679 9.67 9.69 25.47
CA ALA A 679 9.82 11.14 25.38
C ALA A 679 8.67 11.86 26.11
N GLN A 680 8.99 12.86 26.92
CA GLN A 680 8.03 13.69 27.64
C GLN A 680 8.00 15.10 27.04
N PHE A 681 6.98 15.38 26.24
CA PHE A 681 6.82 16.66 25.57
C PHE A 681 6.14 17.68 26.52
N PRO A 682 6.69 18.90 26.66
CA PRO A 682 5.99 19.98 27.34
C PRO A 682 4.76 20.40 26.52
N THR A 683 3.67 20.74 27.20
CA THR A 683 2.45 21.24 26.56
C THR A 683 1.97 22.55 27.18
N THR A 684 1.14 23.28 26.43
CA THR A 684 0.60 24.60 26.79
C THR A 684 -0.93 24.63 26.67
N MET A 685 -1.53 25.83 26.78
CA MET A 685 -2.97 26.08 26.58
C MET A 685 -3.91 25.22 27.46
N GLY A 686 -3.44 24.81 28.64
CA GLY A 686 -4.21 23.97 29.57
C GLY A 686 -4.44 22.54 29.10
N ARG A 687 -3.65 22.05 28.14
CA ARG A 687 -3.64 20.63 27.73
C ARG A 687 -2.77 19.80 28.69
N ASP A 688 -3.07 18.51 28.80
CA ASP A 688 -2.22 17.57 29.55
C ASP A 688 -0.84 17.40 28.88
N PRO A 689 0.21 16.99 29.61
CA PRO A 689 1.50 16.60 29.02
C PRO A 689 1.37 15.41 28.08
N LEU A 690 2.24 15.33 27.07
CA LEU A 690 2.33 14.17 26.17
C LEU A 690 3.52 13.28 26.55
N THR A 691 3.23 12.05 26.94
CA THR A 691 4.19 10.94 26.91
C THR A 691 4.10 10.23 25.56
N TRP A 692 5.16 10.28 24.76
CA TRP A 692 5.34 9.40 23.61
C TRP A 692 6.24 8.24 24.03
N THR A 693 5.85 6.99 23.74
CA THR A 693 6.62 5.81 24.15
C THR A 693 6.39 4.65 23.18
N PHE A 694 7.46 3.93 22.86
CA PHE A 694 7.42 2.73 22.00
C PHE A 694 8.63 1.83 22.27
N VAL A 695 8.56 0.56 21.82
CA VAL A 695 9.69 -0.37 21.90
C VAL A 695 10.52 -0.25 20.62
N ALA A 696 11.79 0.15 20.78
CA ALA A 696 12.73 0.28 19.67
C ALA A 696 13.04 -1.07 19.01
N GLY A 697 13.32 -1.04 17.72
CA GLY A 697 13.63 -2.23 16.91
C GLY A 697 14.52 -1.89 15.72
N ASP A 698 14.47 -2.74 14.70
CA ASP A 698 15.32 -2.67 13.50
C ASP A 698 14.60 -2.11 12.26
N ASN A 699 13.30 -1.81 12.37
CA ASN A 699 12.45 -1.46 11.23
C ASN A 699 12.37 0.06 10.97
N GLY A 700 12.87 0.47 9.81
CA GLY A 700 12.89 1.86 9.35
C GLY A 700 11.49 2.45 9.21
N SER A 701 11.33 3.71 9.62
CA SER A 701 10.04 4.39 9.57
C SER A 701 8.91 3.71 10.37
N VAL A 702 9.25 2.80 11.29
CA VAL A 702 8.32 2.14 12.22
C VAL A 702 8.79 2.36 13.66
N ASN A 703 9.92 1.75 14.05
CA ASN A 703 10.43 1.78 15.42
C ASN A 703 11.96 1.79 15.56
N LEU A 704 12.70 1.94 14.46
CA LEU A 704 14.16 2.08 14.46
C LEU A 704 14.58 3.42 15.09
N VAL A 705 15.62 3.39 15.92
CA VAL A 705 16.17 4.55 16.64
C VAL A 705 17.70 4.49 16.60
N HIS A 706 18.33 5.48 15.97
CA HIS A 706 19.79 5.57 15.82
C HIS A 706 20.43 6.55 16.79
N TYR A 707 21.69 6.27 17.13
CA TYR A 707 22.62 7.28 17.65
C TYR A 707 23.45 7.84 16.49
N GLN A 708 23.62 9.16 16.45
CA GLN A 708 24.25 9.86 15.33
C GLN A 708 25.21 10.95 15.84
N ALA A 709 26.20 11.32 15.03
CA ALA A 709 27.11 12.42 15.32
C ALA A 709 26.34 13.72 15.58
N GLY A 710 26.69 14.41 16.68
CA GLY A 710 26.13 15.72 17.01
C GLY A 710 26.45 16.77 15.93
N GLN A 711 25.59 17.79 15.83
CA GLN A 711 25.79 18.88 14.87
C GLN A 711 27.09 19.66 15.16
N PRO A 712 27.71 20.31 14.15
CA PRO A 712 28.87 21.17 14.35
C PRO A 712 28.64 22.20 15.46
N GLY A 713 29.54 22.23 16.44
CA GLY A 713 29.38 23.00 17.68
C GLY A 713 29.02 22.17 18.91
N GLY A 714 28.70 20.88 18.76
CA GLY A 714 28.52 19.96 19.89
C GLY A 714 27.14 19.98 20.54
N ILE A 715 26.11 20.37 19.79
CA ILE A 715 24.73 20.47 20.29
C ILE A 715 24.02 19.13 20.15
N GLN A 716 23.68 18.51 21.29
CA GLN A 716 22.81 17.33 21.32
C GLN A 716 21.37 17.71 20.93
N ASN A 717 20.73 16.88 20.12
CA ASN A 717 19.37 17.10 19.64
C ASN A 717 18.70 15.78 19.24
N VAL A 718 17.37 15.76 19.14
CA VAL A 718 16.60 14.61 18.64
C VAL A 718 15.81 15.00 17.40
N ASN A 719 16.09 14.30 16.30
CA ASN A 719 15.22 14.24 15.14
C ASN A 719 14.25 13.07 15.33
N THR A 720 12.93 13.31 15.35
CA THR A 720 11.97 12.22 15.63
C THR A 720 11.77 11.27 14.46
N GLY A 721 12.06 11.72 13.23
CA GLY A 721 11.72 11.04 11.99
C GLY A 721 10.24 10.65 11.88
N LEU A 722 9.97 9.72 10.97
CA LEU A 722 8.63 9.16 10.75
C LEU A 722 8.06 8.38 11.94
N ASN A 723 8.87 7.95 12.92
CA ASN A 723 8.38 7.23 14.10
C ASN A 723 7.26 8.00 14.84
N LEU A 724 7.36 9.33 14.95
CA LEU A 724 6.32 10.15 15.62
C LEU A 724 5.05 10.24 14.77
N TYR A 725 5.20 10.36 13.46
CA TYR A 725 4.10 10.45 12.50
C TYR A 725 3.24 9.19 12.42
N ASN A 726 3.78 8.03 12.82
CA ASN A 726 3.01 6.80 12.96
C ASN A 726 1.92 6.95 14.04
N ASP A 727 2.27 7.58 15.16
CA ASP A 727 1.45 7.69 16.36
C ASP A 727 0.57 8.96 16.40
N PHE A 728 0.98 10.05 15.72
CA PHE A 728 0.31 11.35 15.80
C PHE A 728 0.02 12.00 14.45
N ASP A 729 -1.21 12.52 14.29
CA ASP A 729 -1.48 13.63 13.37
C ASP A 729 -0.68 14.85 13.89
N VAL A 730 0.09 15.52 13.02
CA VAL A 730 0.96 16.65 13.40
C VAL A 730 0.50 17.92 12.68
N MET A 731 0.22 18.99 13.43
CA MET A 731 -0.17 20.29 12.85
C MET A 731 0.74 21.42 13.33
N PHE A 732 1.48 22.01 12.39
CA PHE A 732 2.42 23.11 12.57
C PHE A 732 1.66 24.44 12.46
N ASP A 733 1.47 25.15 13.57
CA ASP A 733 0.64 26.35 13.67
C ASP A 733 1.51 27.57 14.00
N VAL A 734 1.80 28.39 12.98
CA VAL A 734 2.63 29.60 13.11
C VAL A 734 1.86 30.81 13.61
N ALA A 735 0.53 30.77 13.58
CA ALA A 735 -0.32 31.79 14.18
C ALA A 735 -0.35 31.66 15.71
N ASP A 736 -0.47 30.44 16.23
CA ASP A 736 -0.54 30.16 17.68
C ASP A 736 0.83 29.82 18.31
N GLN A 737 1.88 29.65 17.50
CA GLN A 737 3.24 29.25 17.91
C GLN A 737 3.30 27.88 18.58
N VAL A 738 2.58 26.91 18.01
CA VAL A 738 2.33 25.58 18.57
C VAL A 738 2.50 24.49 17.51
N ILE A 739 3.06 23.34 17.90
CA ILE A 739 2.82 22.07 17.20
C ILE A 739 1.68 21.36 17.94
N TRP A 740 0.54 21.19 17.28
CA TRP A 740 -0.56 20.39 17.82
C TRP A 740 -0.31 18.92 17.49
N LEU A 741 -0.49 18.05 18.49
CA LEU A 741 -0.37 16.60 18.33
C LEU A 741 -1.68 15.92 18.77
N ARG A 742 -2.08 14.92 18.00
CA ARG A 742 -3.33 14.17 18.20
C ARG A 742 -3.08 12.70 17.87
N PRO A 743 -3.41 11.74 18.77
CA PRO A 743 -3.21 10.33 18.48
C PRO A 743 -3.93 9.91 17.19
N THR A 744 -3.23 9.26 16.28
CA THR A 744 -3.80 8.66 15.06
C THR A 744 -4.74 7.49 15.37
N GLY A 745 -4.53 6.87 16.54
CA GLY A 745 -5.11 5.58 16.90
C GLY A 745 -4.26 4.38 16.51
N ALA A 746 -3.07 4.56 15.91
CA ALA A 746 -2.17 3.47 15.50
C ALA A 746 -1.75 2.57 16.68
N GLN A 747 -1.44 3.18 17.84
CA GLN A 747 -1.05 2.47 19.07
C GLN A 747 -2.18 1.59 19.66
N ALA A 748 -3.45 1.90 19.36
CA ALA A 748 -4.56 1.06 19.77
C ALA A 748 -4.49 -0.28 19.01
N THR A 749 -4.85 -1.38 19.66
CA THR A 749 -4.79 -2.72 19.06
C THR A 749 -6.15 -3.39 19.10
N VAL A 750 -6.63 -3.89 17.96
CA VAL A 750 -7.74 -4.85 17.91
C VAL A 750 -7.20 -6.29 17.91
N SER A 751 -7.89 -7.24 18.53
CA SER A 751 -7.55 -8.67 18.50
C SER A 751 -8.81 -9.48 18.22
N LEU A 752 -8.79 -10.29 17.15
CA LEU A 752 -9.96 -11.00 16.63
C LEU A 752 -9.64 -12.47 16.31
N GLN A 753 -10.64 -13.36 16.44
CA GLN A 753 -10.50 -14.80 16.13
C GLN A 753 -11.02 -15.23 14.76
N SER A 754 -12.09 -14.60 14.26
CA SER A 754 -12.70 -14.79 12.93
C SER A 754 -13.87 -13.81 12.80
N VAL A 755 -14.15 -13.30 11.59
CA VAL A 755 -15.21 -12.30 11.37
C VAL A 755 -15.97 -12.57 10.07
N THR A 756 -17.29 -12.70 10.15
CA THR A 756 -18.16 -12.84 8.98
C THR A 756 -19.12 -11.66 8.86
N THR A 757 -19.05 -10.96 7.73
CA THR A 757 -19.91 -9.84 7.34
C THR A 757 -20.50 -10.05 5.94
N THR A 758 -21.45 -9.20 5.54
CA THR A 758 -21.97 -9.11 4.16
C THR A 758 -21.68 -7.72 3.55
N GLY A 759 -20.54 -7.16 3.93
CA GLY A 759 -20.04 -5.82 3.66
C GLY A 759 -18.71 -5.61 4.37
N SER A 760 -18.14 -4.42 4.26
CA SER A 760 -16.72 -4.19 4.59
C SER A 760 -16.36 -4.44 6.06
N GLN A 761 -15.10 -4.83 6.29
CA GLN A 761 -14.46 -4.96 7.59
C GLN A 761 -13.30 -3.97 7.68
N THR A 762 -13.35 -3.05 8.63
CA THR A 762 -12.42 -1.93 8.72
C THR A 762 -11.84 -1.81 10.12
N TYR A 763 -10.54 -1.97 10.25
CA TYR A 763 -9.80 -1.90 11.51
C TYR A 763 -8.81 -0.73 11.40
N ARG A 764 -9.16 0.46 11.89
CA ARG A 764 -8.35 1.70 11.71
C ARG A 764 -7.13 1.79 12.63
N GLN A 765 -6.71 0.68 13.23
CA GLN A 765 -5.66 0.60 14.25
C GLN A 765 -4.79 -0.65 13.99
N ALA A 766 -3.79 -0.93 14.83
CA ALA A 766 -3.05 -2.19 14.75
C ALA A 766 -3.99 -3.40 14.98
N ALA A 767 -3.72 -4.53 14.33
CA ALA A 767 -4.58 -5.71 14.41
C ALA A 767 -3.82 -7.02 14.65
N ASN A 768 -4.27 -7.77 15.65
CA ASN A 768 -3.86 -9.16 15.88
C ASN A 768 -4.91 -10.08 15.26
N LEU A 769 -4.51 -10.86 14.26
CA LEU A 769 -5.40 -11.69 13.45
C LEU A 769 -5.11 -13.19 13.60
N THR A 770 -6.14 -14.01 13.40
CA THR A 770 -6.08 -15.46 13.22
C THR A 770 -7.36 -15.96 12.55
N GLY A 771 -7.39 -17.20 12.04
CA GLY A 771 -8.63 -17.81 11.57
C GLY A 771 -9.12 -17.25 10.22
N THR A 772 -10.41 -16.88 10.11
CA THR A 772 -11.01 -16.51 8.82
C THR A 772 -11.86 -15.24 8.89
N TYR A 773 -11.64 -14.36 7.92
CA TYR A 773 -12.32 -13.08 7.74
C TYR A 773 -13.05 -13.13 6.39
N THR A 774 -14.37 -13.04 6.38
CA THR A 774 -15.18 -13.13 5.15
C THR A 774 -16.13 -11.95 5.06
N THR A 775 -16.01 -11.17 3.99
CA THR A 775 -16.76 -9.91 3.82
C THR A 775 -18.03 -10.04 2.98
N GLY A 776 -18.16 -11.13 2.22
CA GLY A 776 -19.28 -11.33 1.30
C GLY A 776 -19.30 -10.39 0.09
N GLY A 777 -18.16 -9.79 -0.29
CA GLY A 777 -18.04 -8.89 -1.44
C GLY A 777 -17.72 -7.43 -1.10
N GLY A 778 -17.61 -7.09 0.19
CA GLY A 778 -17.10 -5.79 0.66
C GLY A 778 -15.62 -5.83 0.99
N ASP A 779 -15.06 -4.68 1.34
CA ASP A 779 -13.60 -4.51 1.48
C ASP A 779 -13.07 -5.02 2.83
N PHE A 780 -11.80 -5.41 2.88
CA PHE A 780 -11.08 -5.70 4.11
C PHE A 780 -9.94 -4.70 4.29
N THR A 781 -9.86 -4.02 5.43
CA THR A 781 -8.82 -3.00 5.66
C THR A 781 -8.28 -3.08 7.08
N VAL A 782 -6.96 -3.25 7.23
CA VAL A 782 -6.24 -2.97 8.49
C VAL A 782 -5.36 -1.75 8.28
N GLY A 783 -5.59 -0.71 9.07
CA GLY A 783 -4.90 0.59 9.00
C GLY A 783 -3.58 0.66 9.78
N GLY A 784 -3.38 -0.18 10.79
CA GLY A 784 -2.10 -0.27 11.53
C GLY A 784 -1.26 -1.48 11.13
N VAL A 785 -0.23 -1.76 11.91
CA VAL A 785 0.56 -3.00 11.80
C VAL A 785 -0.30 -4.23 12.10
N THR A 786 0.00 -5.34 11.43
CA THR A 786 -0.75 -6.59 11.52
C THR A 786 0.13 -7.71 12.07
N THR A 787 -0.28 -8.31 13.20
CA THR A 787 0.38 -9.52 13.75
C THR A 787 -0.50 -10.74 13.52
N LEU A 788 0.02 -11.75 12.83
CA LEU A 788 -0.68 -13.02 12.63
C LEU A 788 -0.39 -13.96 13.81
N LEU A 789 -1.33 -14.06 14.75
CA LEU A 789 -1.28 -14.98 15.90
C LEU A 789 -1.51 -16.46 15.51
N GLY A 790 -1.92 -16.68 14.27
CA GLY A 790 -2.09 -17.99 13.64
C GLY A 790 -2.40 -17.82 12.15
N SER A 791 -2.42 -18.93 11.41
CA SER A 791 -2.73 -18.89 9.98
C SER A 791 -4.08 -18.21 9.72
N THR A 792 -4.07 -17.25 8.81
CA THR A 792 -5.15 -16.30 8.57
C THR A 792 -5.61 -16.37 7.12
N VAL A 793 -6.93 -16.35 6.91
CA VAL A 793 -7.56 -16.35 5.59
C VAL A 793 -8.49 -15.15 5.47
N VAL A 794 -8.25 -14.29 4.48
CA VAL A 794 -9.16 -13.20 4.08
C VAL A 794 -9.93 -13.62 2.84
N ASN A 795 -11.25 -13.51 2.87
CA ASN A 795 -12.17 -13.81 1.76
C ASN A 795 -12.99 -12.56 1.45
N ALA A 796 -12.45 -11.67 0.61
CA ALA A 796 -13.10 -10.41 0.25
C ALA A 796 -14.08 -10.56 -0.92
N GLY A 797 -13.94 -11.62 -1.73
CA GLY A 797 -14.80 -11.87 -2.87
C GLY A 797 -14.52 -10.88 -4.00
N SER A 798 -15.35 -9.84 -4.15
CA SER A 798 -15.15 -8.75 -5.11
C SER A 798 -14.65 -7.45 -4.49
N GLY A 799 -14.50 -7.39 -3.15
CA GLY A 799 -14.04 -6.19 -2.45
C GLY A 799 -12.52 -6.15 -2.32
N ASP A 800 -11.96 -4.95 -2.16
CA ASP A 800 -10.52 -4.74 -2.06
C ASP A 800 -9.97 -5.22 -0.70
N VAL A 801 -8.67 -5.53 -0.65
CA VAL A 801 -7.95 -5.94 0.57
C VAL A 801 -6.75 -5.03 0.77
N THR A 802 -6.68 -4.30 1.88
CA THR A 802 -5.55 -3.41 2.19
C THR A 802 -4.96 -3.73 3.55
N PHE A 803 -3.68 -4.08 3.56
CA PHE A 803 -2.81 -4.09 4.73
C PHE A 803 -1.90 -2.85 4.66
N ALA A 804 -2.13 -1.94 5.59
CA ALA A 804 -1.61 -0.58 5.53
C ALA A 804 -0.28 -0.45 6.31
N GLY A 805 -0.19 -1.06 7.50
CA GLY A 805 1.07 -1.32 8.20
C GLY A 805 1.78 -2.59 7.70
N THR A 806 2.92 -2.94 8.31
CA THR A 806 3.59 -4.23 8.04
C THR A 806 2.71 -5.42 8.42
N VAL A 807 2.98 -6.59 7.83
CA VAL A 807 2.29 -7.84 8.15
C VAL A 807 3.30 -8.89 8.60
N ASP A 808 3.34 -9.16 9.90
CA ASP A 808 4.35 -10.02 10.53
C ASP A 808 3.70 -11.21 11.25
N ALA A 809 4.42 -12.32 11.39
CA ALA A 809 3.94 -13.45 12.19
C ALA A 809 4.17 -13.19 13.69
N GLY A 810 3.28 -13.72 14.53
CA GLY A 810 3.43 -13.63 15.99
C GLY A 810 4.48 -14.60 16.54
N ALA A 811 4.36 -14.93 17.84
CA ALA A 811 5.17 -15.96 18.50
C ALA A 811 4.75 -17.39 18.07
N GLY A 812 4.86 -17.69 16.78
CA GLY A 812 4.44 -18.94 16.16
C GLY A 812 4.45 -18.86 14.64
N ALA A 813 4.54 -20.02 13.99
CA ALA A 813 4.60 -20.15 12.55
C ALA A 813 3.20 -19.92 11.92
N ALA A 814 2.95 -18.73 11.38
CA ALA A 814 1.66 -18.31 10.81
C ALA A 814 1.78 -17.91 9.33
N GLY A 815 0.79 -18.28 8.50
CA GLY A 815 0.72 -17.95 7.08
C GLY A 815 -0.53 -17.15 6.73
N LEU A 816 -0.48 -16.39 5.63
CA LEU A 816 -1.58 -15.57 5.14
C LEU A 816 -2.07 -16.05 3.77
N ALA A 817 -3.38 -16.26 3.65
CA ALA A 817 -4.07 -16.39 2.38
C ALA A 817 -5.04 -15.22 2.18
N VAL A 818 -4.99 -14.57 1.02
CA VAL A 818 -5.89 -13.47 0.64
C VAL A 818 -6.63 -13.85 -0.63
N ASN A 819 -7.96 -13.90 -0.57
CA ASN A 819 -8.82 -14.25 -1.70
C ASN A 819 -9.68 -13.04 -2.08
N SER A 820 -9.32 -12.34 -3.16
CA SER A 820 -9.99 -11.14 -3.68
C SER A 820 -9.85 -11.02 -5.20
N GLY A 821 -10.99 -10.93 -5.89
CA GLY A 821 -11.08 -10.49 -7.28
C GLY A 821 -11.00 -8.96 -7.47
N GLY A 822 -10.73 -8.20 -6.41
CA GLY A 822 -10.46 -6.76 -6.43
C GLY A 822 -8.95 -6.46 -6.40
N SER A 823 -8.54 -5.42 -5.69
CA SER A 823 -7.12 -5.12 -5.45
C SER A 823 -6.68 -5.58 -4.06
N THR A 824 -5.62 -6.38 -4.00
CA THR A 824 -4.89 -6.72 -2.77
C THR A 824 -3.66 -5.84 -2.66
N GLN A 825 -3.52 -5.09 -1.56
CA GLN A 825 -2.44 -4.13 -1.35
C GLN A 825 -1.75 -4.38 -0.01
N PHE A 826 -0.48 -4.75 -0.07
CA PHE A 826 0.47 -4.66 1.05
C PHE A 826 1.26 -3.37 0.85
N VAL A 827 0.85 -2.32 1.56
CA VAL A 827 1.45 -0.96 1.46
C VAL A 827 2.87 -0.96 2.04
N ARG A 828 3.13 -1.86 2.98
CA ARG A 828 4.42 -2.06 3.65
C ARG A 828 4.88 -3.51 3.56
N GLU A 829 6.09 -3.72 4.04
CA GLU A 829 6.82 -4.98 4.07
C GLU A 829 6.04 -6.09 4.80
N VAL A 830 6.21 -7.31 4.32
CA VAL A 830 5.56 -8.50 4.89
C VAL A 830 6.63 -9.43 5.45
N GLY A 831 6.58 -9.71 6.75
CA GLY A 831 7.54 -10.57 7.45
C GLY A 831 8.87 -9.91 7.79
N SER A 832 8.96 -8.59 7.72
CA SER A 832 10.19 -7.81 7.96
C SER A 832 10.74 -7.89 9.40
N LEU A 833 9.86 -8.06 10.39
CA LEU A 833 10.23 -8.32 11.79
C LEU A 833 10.21 -9.83 12.09
N GLN A 834 9.21 -10.54 11.55
CA GLN A 834 9.05 -11.98 11.78
C GLN A 834 8.42 -12.64 10.53
N PRO A 835 9.23 -13.34 9.69
CA PRO A 835 8.79 -13.93 8.43
C PRO A 835 7.59 -14.87 8.54
N LEU A 836 6.63 -14.75 7.62
CA LEU A 836 5.45 -15.63 7.58
C LEU A 836 5.85 -17.05 7.16
N THR A 837 5.02 -18.05 7.43
CA THR A 837 5.20 -19.40 6.84
C THR A 837 4.88 -19.41 5.36
N SER A 838 3.93 -18.60 4.92
CA SER A 838 3.56 -18.46 3.52
C SER A 838 2.75 -17.19 3.29
N LEU A 839 2.83 -16.66 2.07
CA LEU A 839 1.88 -15.69 1.54
C LEU A 839 1.26 -16.27 0.25
N THR A 840 -0.06 -16.27 0.15
CA THR A 840 -0.79 -16.77 -1.02
C THR A 840 -1.94 -15.84 -1.38
N THR A 841 -2.09 -15.50 -2.66
CA THR A 841 -3.27 -14.82 -3.22
C THR A 841 -4.10 -15.80 -4.06
N ASP A 842 -5.35 -15.49 -4.39
CA ASP A 842 -6.16 -16.29 -5.32
C ASP A 842 -5.98 -15.87 -6.79
N ALA A 843 -6.69 -16.56 -7.69
CA ALA A 843 -6.62 -16.34 -9.13
C ALA A 843 -7.73 -15.38 -9.59
N GLY A 844 -7.45 -14.07 -9.52
CA GLY A 844 -8.35 -13.00 -9.88
C GLY A 844 -7.84 -11.68 -9.30
N GLY A 845 -8.38 -10.53 -9.75
CA GLY A 845 -7.95 -9.24 -9.21
C GLY A 845 -6.50 -8.87 -9.56
N THR A 846 -5.87 -8.07 -8.69
CA THR A 846 -4.46 -7.68 -8.77
C THR A 846 -3.83 -7.52 -7.38
N THR A 847 -2.54 -7.84 -7.26
CA THR A 847 -1.78 -7.68 -6.01
C THR A 847 -0.67 -6.65 -6.18
N SER A 848 -0.51 -5.78 -5.18
CA SER A 848 0.69 -4.97 -5.00
C SER A 848 1.33 -5.33 -3.67
N ALA A 849 2.62 -5.64 -3.68
CA ALA A 849 3.38 -5.94 -2.47
C ALA A 849 4.81 -5.39 -2.59
N VAL A 850 5.40 -5.04 -1.45
CA VAL A 850 6.79 -4.57 -1.35
C VAL A 850 7.53 -5.46 -0.35
N SER A 851 8.75 -5.89 -0.69
CA SER A 851 9.65 -6.76 0.11
C SER A 851 8.96 -7.76 1.05
N VAL A 852 8.78 -8.99 0.56
CA VAL A 852 8.11 -10.07 1.29
C VAL A 852 9.13 -11.13 1.74
N ALA A 853 9.21 -11.37 3.04
CA ALA A 853 10.04 -12.39 3.66
C ALA A 853 9.18 -13.52 4.25
N THR A 854 9.47 -14.76 3.85
CA THR A 854 8.80 -15.96 4.35
C THR A 854 9.79 -17.10 4.65
N THR A 855 9.36 -18.04 5.48
CA THR A 855 10.08 -19.30 5.68
C THR A 855 9.69 -20.34 4.63
N GLY A 856 8.41 -20.48 4.32
CA GLY A 856 7.88 -21.27 3.21
C GLY A 856 7.45 -20.42 1.99
N ASN A 857 6.46 -20.91 1.24
CA ASN A 857 6.17 -20.43 -0.12
C ASN A 857 5.56 -19.02 -0.19
N GLN A 858 5.88 -18.31 -1.26
CA GLN A 858 5.14 -17.14 -1.75
C GLN A 858 4.48 -17.48 -3.07
N THR A 859 3.18 -17.25 -3.20
CA THR A 859 2.41 -17.61 -4.39
C THR A 859 1.38 -16.52 -4.72
N TYR A 860 1.72 -15.68 -5.69
CA TYR A 860 0.84 -14.65 -6.25
C TYR A 860 0.14 -15.26 -7.47
N ASN A 861 -1.13 -15.68 -7.34
CA ASN A 861 -1.85 -16.38 -8.41
C ASN A 861 -2.54 -15.42 -9.41
N ASP A 862 -2.54 -14.14 -9.09
CA ASP A 862 -3.08 -13.01 -9.84
C ASP A 862 -1.98 -12.20 -10.54
N ALA A 863 -2.34 -11.06 -11.15
CA ALA A 863 -1.36 -10.15 -11.73
C ALA A 863 -0.74 -9.28 -10.63
N VAL A 864 0.59 -9.19 -10.58
CA VAL A 864 1.33 -8.67 -9.42
C VAL A 864 2.27 -7.51 -9.77
N SER A 865 2.23 -6.45 -8.96
CA SER A 865 3.21 -5.36 -8.93
C SER A 865 4.28 -5.65 -7.87
N LEU A 866 5.55 -5.55 -8.26
CA LEU A 866 6.70 -5.96 -7.43
C LEU A 866 7.72 -4.83 -7.24
N ASN A 867 8.26 -4.70 -6.02
CA ASN A 867 9.35 -3.82 -5.63
C ASN A 867 10.13 -4.42 -4.43
N GLY A 868 11.47 -4.37 -4.45
CA GLY A 868 12.32 -4.82 -3.35
C GLY A 868 12.65 -6.32 -3.36
N LEU A 869 12.84 -6.90 -2.18
CA LEU A 869 13.38 -8.25 -1.95
C LEU A 869 12.28 -9.26 -1.56
N TYR A 870 12.08 -10.26 -2.42
CA TYR A 870 11.20 -11.40 -2.16
C TYR A 870 12.05 -12.60 -1.74
N SER A 871 12.00 -12.96 -0.46
CA SER A 871 12.90 -13.95 0.13
C SER A 871 12.14 -15.12 0.78
N THR A 872 12.61 -16.34 0.51
CA THR A 872 12.02 -17.59 1.06
C THR A 872 13.10 -18.44 1.74
N THR A 873 12.86 -18.94 2.95
CA THR A 873 13.82 -19.83 3.66
C THR A 873 13.63 -21.31 3.26
N GLY A 874 13.60 -21.56 1.94
CA GLY A 874 13.48 -22.90 1.35
C GLY A 874 12.10 -23.24 0.76
N GLY A 875 11.09 -22.37 0.91
CA GLY A 875 9.88 -22.41 0.08
C GLY A 875 10.12 -21.94 -1.35
N SER A 876 9.11 -22.04 -2.23
CA SER A 876 9.18 -21.48 -3.59
C SER A 876 8.65 -20.05 -3.67
N PHE A 877 9.13 -19.27 -4.63
CA PHE A 877 8.48 -18.03 -5.10
C PHE A 877 7.75 -18.31 -6.42
N THR A 878 6.48 -17.94 -6.49
CA THR A 878 5.67 -18.06 -7.71
C THR A 878 4.86 -16.80 -7.96
N ALA A 879 5.07 -16.15 -9.10
CA ALA A 879 4.15 -15.15 -9.68
C ALA A 879 3.45 -15.79 -10.88
N GLY A 880 2.22 -16.28 -10.68
CA GLY A 880 1.45 -17.04 -11.67
C GLY A 880 0.84 -16.18 -12.79
N GLY A 881 0.40 -14.96 -12.46
CA GLY A 881 -0.08 -13.99 -13.45
C GLY A 881 1.05 -13.19 -14.09
N ALA A 882 0.68 -12.05 -14.70
CA ALA A 882 1.66 -11.10 -15.23
C ALA A 882 2.32 -10.31 -14.09
N ALA A 883 3.65 -10.20 -14.11
CA ALA A 883 4.42 -9.38 -13.19
C ALA A 883 4.74 -8.00 -13.80
N THR A 884 4.65 -6.95 -12.99
CA THR A 884 5.12 -5.59 -13.32
C THR A 884 6.11 -5.12 -12.29
N LEU A 885 7.33 -4.76 -12.70
CA LEU A 885 8.32 -4.18 -11.80
C LEU A 885 8.01 -2.69 -11.63
N VAL A 886 7.69 -2.25 -10.41
CA VAL A 886 7.45 -0.83 -10.06
C VAL A 886 8.61 -0.22 -9.24
N GLY A 887 9.67 -1.00 -9.06
CA GLY A 887 11.00 -0.63 -8.59
C GLY A 887 11.99 -1.76 -8.91
N PRO A 888 13.27 -1.67 -8.52
CA PRO A 888 14.21 -2.78 -8.62
C PRO A 888 13.71 -3.99 -7.83
N VAL A 889 13.79 -5.20 -8.41
CA VAL A 889 13.30 -6.43 -7.77
C VAL A 889 14.42 -7.45 -7.62
N SER A 890 14.50 -8.09 -6.45
CA SER A 890 15.35 -9.25 -6.19
C SER A 890 14.49 -10.40 -5.65
N VAL A 891 14.65 -11.61 -6.20
CA VAL A 891 13.94 -12.81 -5.74
C VAL A 891 14.95 -13.88 -5.32
N ALA A 892 14.83 -14.40 -4.10
CA ALA A 892 15.77 -15.34 -3.53
C ALA A 892 15.10 -16.46 -2.70
N GLY A 893 15.75 -17.64 -2.65
CA GLY A 893 15.38 -18.70 -1.72
C GLY A 893 15.26 -20.09 -2.37
N GLY A 894 14.08 -20.68 -2.47
CA GLY A 894 13.91 -21.97 -3.15
C GLY A 894 13.83 -21.85 -4.68
N ASP A 895 12.92 -22.63 -5.29
CA ASP A 895 12.62 -22.51 -6.72
C ASP A 895 11.81 -21.23 -7.01
N ILE A 896 12.09 -20.61 -8.15
CA ILE A 896 11.51 -19.32 -8.58
C ILE A 896 10.72 -19.56 -9.87
N THR A 897 9.51 -19.02 -9.97
CA THR A 897 8.68 -19.15 -11.18
C THR A 897 7.91 -17.86 -11.47
N PHE A 898 8.09 -17.32 -12.67
CA PHE A 898 7.19 -16.36 -13.29
C PHE A 898 6.40 -17.10 -14.37
N GLY A 899 5.09 -17.23 -14.17
CA GLY A 899 4.17 -17.97 -15.05
C GLY A 899 3.60 -17.14 -16.19
N GLY A 900 3.41 -15.83 -15.97
CA GLY A 900 3.04 -14.87 -17.00
C GLY A 900 4.23 -14.05 -17.52
N ARG A 901 3.91 -13.03 -18.32
CA ARG A 901 4.89 -12.02 -18.76
C ARG A 901 5.51 -11.27 -17.59
N ILE A 902 6.70 -10.71 -17.79
CA ILE A 902 7.34 -9.77 -16.87
C ILE A 902 7.59 -8.46 -17.63
N ASP A 903 7.04 -7.34 -17.18
CA ASP A 903 7.31 -6.02 -17.77
C ASP A 903 7.85 -5.06 -16.71
N SER A 904 8.62 -4.05 -17.11
CA SER A 904 8.89 -2.90 -16.24
C SER A 904 7.72 -1.91 -16.23
N GLN A 905 7.77 -0.91 -15.35
CA GLN A 905 6.89 0.25 -15.45
C GLN A 905 7.22 1.06 -16.71
N SER A 906 6.21 1.66 -17.35
CA SER A 906 6.39 2.42 -18.58
C SER A 906 7.38 3.58 -18.40
N GLY A 907 8.42 3.65 -19.25
CA GLY A 907 9.48 4.65 -19.14
C GLY A 907 10.45 4.45 -17.97
N ARG A 908 10.49 3.24 -17.39
CA ARG A 908 11.44 2.85 -16.33
C ARG A 908 12.17 1.59 -16.78
N GLY A 909 13.48 1.55 -16.58
CA GLY A 909 14.33 0.38 -16.78
C GLY A 909 14.63 -0.27 -15.45
N TYR A 910 13.63 -0.78 -14.72
CA TYR A 910 13.94 -1.48 -13.47
C TYR A 910 14.61 -2.82 -13.74
N GLN A 911 15.60 -3.17 -12.90
CA GLN A 911 16.33 -4.44 -12.96
C GLN A 911 15.62 -5.56 -12.20
N LEU A 912 15.80 -6.80 -12.68
CA LEU A 912 15.39 -8.02 -12.00
C LEU A 912 16.62 -8.85 -11.63
N THR A 913 16.76 -9.19 -10.34
CA THR A 913 17.78 -10.12 -9.84
C THR A 913 17.12 -11.42 -9.39
N LEU A 914 17.65 -12.56 -9.85
CA LEU A 914 17.16 -13.89 -9.51
C LEU A 914 18.28 -14.70 -8.85
N THR A 915 18.03 -15.15 -7.63
CA THR A 915 18.98 -15.93 -6.81
C THR A 915 18.31 -17.22 -6.32
N PRO A 916 18.11 -18.24 -7.17
CA PRO A 916 17.69 -19.55 -6.73
C PRO A 916 18.68 -20.12 -5.70
N GLY A 917 18.15 -20.90 -4.76
CA GLY A 917 18.96 -21.65 -3.80
C GLY A 917 19.78 -22.76 -4.46
N ASP A 918 20.67 -23.36 -3.70
CA ASP A 918 21.52 -24.44 -4.20
C ASP A 918 20.69 -25.61 -4.78
N GLY A 919 20.98 -25.98 -6.02
CA GLY A 919 20.28 -26.99 -6.80
C GLY A 919 18.88 -26.57 -7.29
N LYS A 920 18.51 -25.28 -7.24
CA LYS A 920 17.18 -24.78 -7.59
C LYS A 920 17.10 -24.12 -8.96
N THR A 921 15.87 -23.97 -9.45
CA THR A 921 15.58 -23.42 -10.79
C THR A 921 14.81 -22.10 -10.70
N ALA A 922 15.18 -21.11 -11.52
CA ALA A 922 14.30 -20.03 -11.93
C ALA A 922 13.69 -20.31 -13.31
N GLN A 923 12.37 -20.22 -13.43
CA GLN A 923 11.65 -20.33 -14.71
C GLN A 923 10.97 -19.00 -15.07
N LEU A 924 11.25 -18.51 -16.27
CA LEU A 924 10.61 -17.32 -16.87
C LEU A 924 9.72 -17.80 -18.02
N ASN A 925 8.51 -18.25 -17.69
CA ASN A 925 7.62 -19.01 -18.59
C ASN A 925 6.75 -18.12 -19.50
N GLY A 926 6.99 -16.81 -19.53
CA GLY A 926 6.38 -15.85 -20.45
C GLY A 926 7.40 -14.80 -20.90
N ASP A 927 7.01 -13.95 -21.85
CA ASP A 927 7.89 -12.92 -22.40
C ASP A 927 8.33 -11.90 -21.35
N VAL A 928 9.57 -11.44 -21.43
CA VAL A 928 10.22 -10.50 -20.51
C VAL A 928 10.51 -9.20 -21.24
N GLY A 929 10.03 -8.08 -20.71
CA GLY A 929 10.27 -6.73 -21.23
C GLY A 929 9.56 -6.38 -22.55
N VAL A 930 8.69 -7.26 -23.07
CA VAL A 930 8.11 -7.12 -24.42
C VAL A 930 7.16 -5.92 -24.58
N THR A 931 6.53 -5.46 -23.49
CA THR A 931 5.75 -4.21 -23.48
C THR A 931 6.60 -3.03 -23.00
N ASN A 932 7.35 -3.23 -21.92
CA ASN A 932 8.25 -2.25 -21.31
C ASN A 932 9.56 -2.97 -20.93
N PRO A 933 10.68 -2.76 -21.66
CA PRO A 933 11.95 -3.45 -21.41
C PRO A 933 12.45 -3.32 -19.98
N LEU A 934 13.09 -4.37 -19.47
CA LEU A 934 13.79 -4.28 -18.19
C LEU A 934 15.11 -3.53 -18.36
N GLY A 935 15.59 -2.87 -17.32
CA GLY A 935 16.92 -2.23 -17.34
C GLY A 935 18.05 -3.15 -16.89
N GLY A 936 17.83 -4.47 -16.91
CA GLY A 936 18.84 -5.48 -16.58
C GLY A 936 18.24 -6.76 -16.01
N LEU A 937 18.93 -7.87 -16.23
CA LEU A 937 18.60 -9.18 -15.66
C LEU A 937 19.86 -9.81 -15.06
N THR A 938 19.90 -9.93 -13.75
CA THR A 938 21.04 -10.47 -12.99
C THR A 938 20.67 -11.85 -12.44
N LEU A 939 21.51 -12.85 -12.71
CA LEU A 939 21.31 -14.24 -12.29
C LEU A 939 22.46 -14.65 -11.39
N ALA A 940 22.14 -15.12 -10.18
CA ALA A 940 23.11 -15.43 -9.13
C ALA A 940 22.74 -16.72 -8.38
N THR A 941 23.65 -17.18 -7.51
CA THR A 941 23.48 -18.34 -6.62
C THR A 941 23.45 -17.89 -5.16
N SER A 942 22.90 -18.72 -4.26
CA SER A 942 22.73 -18.37 -2.83
C SER A 942 24.01 -18.33 -1.99
N GLY A 943 25.20 -18.44 -2.60
CA GLY A 943 26.49 -18.39 -1.92
C GLY A 943 27.61 -19.05 -2.73
N SER A 944 28.86 -18.85 -2.33
CA SER A 944 30.02 -19.42 -3.02
C SER A 944 29.96 -20.95 -3.12
N ASN A 945 30.19 -21.50 -4.31
CA ASN A 945 30.02 -22.92 -4.67
C ASN A 945 28.57 -23.46 -4.67
N ALA A 946 27.54 -22.62 -4.49
CA ALA A 946 26.17 -23.05 -4.74
C ALA A 946 25.89 -23.10 -6.25
N SER A 947 24.87 -23.86 -6.64
CA SER A 947 24.48 -24.10 -8.03
C SER A 947 23.05 -23.65 -8.30
N ALA A 948 22.79 -23.06 -9.47
CA ALA A 948 21.43 -22.66 -9.87
C ALA A 948 21.19 -22.87 -11.37
N THR A 949 19.95 -23.18 -11.74
CA THR A 949 19.51 -23.25 -13.15
C THR A 949 18.56 -22.09 -13.45
N VAL A 950 18.66 -21.48 -14.64
CA VAL A 950 17.71 -20.44 -15.09
C VAL A 950 17.23 -20.76 -16.50
N ILE A 951 15.92 -20.74 -16.73
CA ILE A 951 15.30 -21.12 -18.01
C ILE A 951 14.37 -20.02 -18.49
N ALA A 952 14.62 -19.53 -19.71
CA ALA A 952 13.82 -18.52 -20.41
C ALA A 952 13.61 -18.94 -21.88
N PRO A 953 12.52 -19.68 -22.17
CA PRO A 953 12.22 -20.18 -23.52
C PRO A 953 11.40 -19.19 -24.36
N HIS A 954 11.18 -17.97 -23.84
CA HIS A 954 10.36 -16.91 -24.44
C HIS A 954 11.18 -15.62 -24.64
N TYR A 955 10.59 -14.61 -25.28
CA TYR A 955 11.32 -13.43 -25.75
C TYR A 955 11.79 -12.55 -24.59
N VAL A 956 13.03 -12.05 -24.63
CA VAL A 956 13.61 -11.20 -23.57
C VAL A 956 14.12 -9.86 -24.11
N ALA A 957 13.58 -8.74 -23.63
CA ALA A 957 13.97 -7.38 -23.99
C ALA A 957 14.57 -6.61 -22.80
N LEU A 958 15.83 -6.22 -22.94
CA LEU A 958 16.60 -5.43 -21.97
C LEU A 958 17.12 -4.14 -22.64
N ALA A 959 16.95 -2.98 -21.99
CA ALA A 959 17.34 -1.67 -22.56
C ALA A 959 18.07 -0.77 -21.55
N GLY A 960 19.35 -0.51 -21.79
CA GLY A 960 20.22 0.31 -20.92
C GLY A 960 20.02 1.82 -21.04
N ASN A 961 19.33 2.29 -22.09
CA ASN A 961 19.04 3.72 -22.31
C ASN A 961 17.78 4.23 -21.56
N LEU A 962 17.24 3.45 -20.63
CA LEU A 962 16.15 3.84 -19.75
C LEU A 962 16.71 4.31 -18.40
N GLY A 963 15.97 5.17 -17.68
CA GLY A 963 16.32 5.49 -16.29
C GLY A 963 16.25 4.23 -15.41
N PHE A 964 17.11 4.16 -14.39
CA PHE A 964 17.23 3.05 -13.42
C PHE A 964 17.83 1.75 -13.95
N SER A 965 18.29 1.73 -15.21
CA SER A 965 19.01 0.59 -15.79
C SER A 965 20.37 0.36 -15.15
N ASN A 966 20.75 -0.93 -15.04
CA ASN A 966 22.08 -1.38 -14.67
C ASN A 966 23.09 -1.02 -15.79
N THR A 967 24.40 -1.08 -15.50
CA THR A 967 25.44 -0.85 -16.53
C THR A 967 25.55 -2.00 -17.53
N LYS A 968 25.04 -3.20 -17.18
CA LYS A 968 25.07 -4.44 -17.97
C LYS A 968 23.65 -4.95 -18.21
N GLY A 969 23.44 -5.58 -19.36
CA GLY A 969 22.13 -6.15 -19.73
C GLY A 969 21.83 -7.45 -19.01
N LEU A 970 22.28 -8.58 -19.56
CA LEU A 970 22.16 -9.89 -18.94
C LEU A 970 23.47 -10.25 -18.23
N SER A 971 23.41 -10.51 -16.92
CA SER A 971 24.58 -10.94 -16.12
C SER A 971 24.33 -12.33 -15.51
N ILE A 972 25.12 -13.31 -15.92
CA ILE A 972 25.11 -14.70 -15.41
C ILE A 972 26.34 -14.89 -14.51
N GLY A 973 26.11 -15.09 -13.21
CA GLY A 973 27.17 -15.23 -12.20
C GLY A 973 27.65 -16.67 -11.93
N ASP A 974 28.58 -16.78 -10.97
CA ASP A 974 29.19 -18.03 -10.50
C ASP A 974 28.14 -19.10 -10.14
N GLY A 975 28.38 -20.33 -10.59
CA GLY A 975 27.52 -21.49 -10.34
C GLY A 975 26.17 -21.50 -11.06
N VAL A 976 25.83 -20.47 -11.85
CA VAL A 976 24.58 -20.42 -12.63
C VAL A 976 24.75 -21.13 -13.98
N THR A 977 23.84 -22.04 -14.32
CA THR A 977 23.62 -22.53 -15.68
C THR A 977 22.34 -21.90 -16.25
N ALA A 978 22.45 -21.06 -17.26
CA ALA A 978 21.32 -20.33 -17.84
C ALA A 978 20.99 -20.79 -19.26
N THR A 979 19.71 -20.85 -19.62
CA THR A 979 19.23 -21.28 -20.93
C THR A 979 18.22 -20.28 -21.46
N PHE A 980 18.66 -19.40 -22.35
CA PHE A 980 17.84 -18.42 -23.06
C PHE A 980 17.71 -18.84 -24.53
N THR A 981 16.50 -19.25 -24.94
CA THR A 981 16.25 -19.83 -26.28
C THR A 981 15.03 -19.25 -27.00
N GLY A 982 14.37 -18.25 -26.42
CA GLY A 982 13.27 -17.52 -27.07
C GLY A 982 13.71 -16.29 -27.87
N GLY A 983 15.01 -16.02 -27.96
CA GLY A 983 15.57 -14.81 -28.55
C GLY A 983 15.25 -13.53 -27.77
N GLY A 984 15.63 -12.38 -28.34
CA GLY A 984 15.46 -11.13 -27.62
C GLY A 984 16.11 -9.89 -28.23
N LEU A 985 16.15 -8.83 -27.42
CA LEU A 985 16.88 -7.59 -27.65
C LEU A 985 17.64 -7.20 -26.38
N ILE A 986 18.95 -6.95 -26.47
CA ILE A 986 19.77 -6.48 -25.36
C ILE A 986 20.59 -5.29 -25.87
N ALA A 987 20.18 -4.07 -25.53
CA ALA A 987 20.71 -2.89 -26.19
C ALA A 987 20.97 -1.68 -25.30
N ASN A 988 21.92 -0.84 -25.75
CA ASN A 988 22.25 0.47 -25.21
C ASN A 988 22.70 0.50 -23.73
N PHE A 989 23.29 -0.59 -23.23
CA PHE A 989 23.94 -0.64 -21.92
C PHE A 989 25.27 0.14 -21.92
N THR A 990 25.75 0.60 -20.76
CA THR A 990 26.96 1.45 -20.68
C THR A 990 28.27 0.64 -20.59
N ASP A 991 28.20 -0.57 -20.05
CA ASP A 991 29.19 -1.64 -20.18
C ASP A 991 28.63 -2.65 -21.22
N SER A 992 28.84 -3.95 -21.01
CA SER A 992 28.63 -5.01 -21.98
C SER A 992 27.19 -5.52 -21.98
N GLY A 993 26.68 -5.94 -23.15
CA GLY A 993 25.30 -6.40 -23.32
C GLY A 993 25.01 -7.67 -22.52
N VAL A 994 25.80 -8.71 -22.74
CA VAL A 994 25.76 -9.96 -21.98
C VAL A 994 27.10 -10.20 -21.29
N VAL A 995 27.08 -10.58 -20.02
CA VAL A 995 28.25 -11.03 -19.26
C VAL A 995 27.97 -12.38 -18.63
N ILE A 996 28.86 -13.32 -18.86
CA ILE A 996 28.86 -14.66 -18.24
C ILE A 996 30.16 -14.79 -17.43
N ALA A 997 30.06 -15.17 -16.16
CA ALA A 997 31.19 -15.27 -15.24
C ALA A 997 31.13 -16.58 -14.44
N GLN A 998 32.20 -17.39 -14.49
CA GLN A 998 32.34 -18.65 -13.72
C GLN A 998 31.16 -19.63 -13.91
N SER A 999 30.52 -19.57 -15.08
CA SER A 999 29.38 -20.41 -15.47
C SER A 999 29.81 -21.65 -16.25
N ASN A 1000 29.00 -22.70 -16.19
CA ASN A 1000 29.16 -23.92 -16.98
C ASN A 1000 27.90 -24.19 -17.81
N GLY A 1001 28.04 -24.43 -19.11
CA GLY A 1001 26.95 -24.91 -19.98
C GLY A 1001 25.85 -23.90 -20.33
N SER A 1002 26.04 -22.61 -20.07
CA SER A 1002 25.01 -21.59 -20.36
C SER A 1002 24.79 -21.37 -21.87
N THR A 1003 23.52 -21.26 -22.29
CA THR A 1003 23.10 -21.08 -23.69
C THR A 1003 22.41 -19.73 -23.90
N ILE A 1004 22.86 -18.97 -24.90
CA ILE A 1004 22.29 -17.70 -25.36
C ILE A 1004 22.01 -17.80 -26.87
N GLN A 1005 20.73 -17.88 -27.24
CA GLN A 1005 20.28 -18.04 -28.62
C GLN A 1005 19.34 -16.94 -29.10
N ASP A 1006 19.48 -16.57 -30.38
CA ASP A 1006 18.55 -15.73 -31.16
C ASP A 1006 18.34 -14.26 -30.66
N PHE A 1007 19.33 -13.66 -29.97
CA PHE A 1007 19.28 -12.26 -29.54
C PHE A 1007 19.82 -11.27 -30.57
N ALA A 1008 19.21 -10.09 -30.66
CA ALA A 1008 19.88 -8.88 -31.12
C ALA A 1008 20.60 -8.19 -29.95
N ILE A 1009 21.93 -8.06 -30.02
CA ILE A 1009 22.79 -7.51 -28.96
C ILE A 1009 23.54 -6.31 -29.50
N SER A 1010 23.10 -5.09 -29.18
CA SER A 1010 23.51 -3.90 -29.95
C SER A 1010 23.69 -2.58 -29.21
N GLY A 1011 24.65 -1.77 -29.65
CA GLY A 1011 24.84 -0.40 -29.16
C GLY A 1011 25.29 -0.27 -27.70
N ASN A 1012 25.76 -1.37 -27.10
CA ASN A 1012 26.25 -1.39 -25.72
C ASN A 1012 27.67 -0.79 -25.68
N GLY A 1013 28.02 0.00 -24.65
CA GLY A 1013 29.28 0.73 -24.56
C GLY A 1013 30.51 -0.16 -24.35
N GLY A 1014 30.32 -1.34 -23.75
CA GLY A 1014 31.31 -2.40 -23.62
C GLY A 1014 31.24 -3.38 -24.79
N ASN A 1015 31.42 -4.67 -24.49
CA ASN A 1015 31.38 -5.75 -25.47
C ASN A 1015 29.92 -6.15 -25.78
N GLY A 1016 29.68 -6.82 -26.90
CA GLY A 1016 28.39 -7.49 -27.13
C GLY A 1016 28.15 -8.60 -26.10
N VAL A 1017 29.05 -9.58 -26.07
CA VAL A 1017 29.09 -10.68 -25.09
C VAL A 1017 30.48 -10.77 -24.46
N GLN A 1018 30.55 -10.93 -23.15
CA GLN A 1018 31.79 -11.18 -22.41
C GLN A 1018 31.70 -12.53 -21.67
N LEU A 1019 32.67 -13.41 -21.91
CA LEU A 1019 32.83 -14.69 -21.23
C LEU A 1019 34.07 -14.65 -20.31
N ASN A 1020 33.86 -14.70 -19.00
CA ASN A 1020 34.90 -14.70 -17.97
C ASN A 1020 34.91 -16.05 -17.26
N GLU A 1021 36.05 -16.76 -17.24
CA GLU A 1021 36.23 -18.07 -16.60
C GLU A 1021 35.12 -19.09 -16.95
N THR A 1022 34.51 -18.94 -18.13
CA THR A 1022 33.29 -19.64 -18.52
C THR A 1022 33.63 -20.93 -19.26
N THR A 1023 32.88 -22.00 -18.98
CA THR A 1023 33.12 -23.32 -19.60
C THR A 1023 31.89 -23.81 -20.36
N GLY A 1024 32.09 -24.29 -21.59
CA GLY A 1024 31.05 -25.00 -22.35
C GLY A 1024 29.82 -24.15 -22.73
N ALA A 1025 29.92 -22.81 -22.73
CA ALA A 1025 28.81 -21.96 -23.13
C ALA A 1025 28.48 -22.10 -24.62
N LEU A 1026 27.22 -21.91 -25.00
CA LEU A 1026 26.74 -21.88 -26.38
C LEU A 1026 26.16 -20.49 -26.69
N ILE A 1027 26.88 -19.71 -27.48
CA ILE A 1027 26.44 -18.42 -28.00
C ILE A 1027 26.10 -18.65 -29.47
N GLU A 1028 24.81 -18.71 -29.83
CA GLU A 1028 24.38 -19.15 -31.16
C GLU A 1028 23.27 -18.30 -31.82
N ASN A 1029 23.35 -18.12 -33.15
CA ASN A 1029 22.39 -17.39 -33.99
C ASN A 1029 22.14 -15.90 -33.62
N ASN A 1030 22.94 -15.31 -32.71
CA ASN A 1030 22.74 -13.93 -32.27
C ASN A 1030 23.22 -12.93 -33.34
N VAL A 1031 22.63 -11.73 -33.35
CA VAL A 1031 23.08 -10.57 -34.14
C VAL A 1031 23.76 -9.58 -33.20
N ILE A 1032 25.09 -9.50 -33.27
CA ILE A 1032 25.93 -8.76 -32.32
C ILE A 1032 26.58 -7.58 -33.06
N ILE A 1033 26.04 -6.38 -32.86
CA ILE A 1033 26.25 -5.24 -33.77
C ILE A 1033 26.49 -3.90 -33.05
N ASP A 1034 27.41 -3.09 -33.57
CA ASP A 1034 27.63 -1.69 -33.17
C ASP A 1034 27.89 -1.48 -31.65
N ASN A 1035 28.44 -2.48 -30.95
CA ASN A 1035 28.89 -2.35 -29.56
C ASN A 1035 30.24 -1.59 -29.50
N GLY A 1036 30.56 -0.97 -28.35
CA GLY A 1036 31.70 -0.05 -28.20
C GLY A 1036 33.07 -0.71 -28.06
N SER A 1037 33.09 -2.00 -27.73
CA SER A 1037 34.28 -2.88 -27.65
C SER A 1037 34.09 -4.08 -28.60
N ASP A 1038 34.73 -5.21 -28.36
CA ASP A 1038 34.62 -6.42 -29.17
C ASP A 1038 33.18 -6.98 -29.25
N GLY A 1039 32.88 -7.71 -30.33
CA GLY A 1039 31.59 -8.39 -30.48
C GLY A 1039 31.38 -9.47 -29.40
N VAL A 1040 32.28 -10.45 -29.36
CA VAL A 1040 32.39 -11.43 -28.29
C VAL A 1040 33.83 -11.43 -27.77
N VAL A 1041 34.03 -11.30 -26.46
CA VAL A 1041 35.34 -11.50 -25.82
C VAL A 1041 35.31 -12.73 -24.91
N VAL A 1042 36.31 -13.59 -25.05
CA VAL A 1042 36.58 -14.70 -24.13
C VAL A 1042 37.84 -14.34 -23.35
N SER A 1043 37.66 -13.86 -22.13
CA SER A 1043 38.78 -13.47 -21.27
C SER A 1043 39.55 -14.69 -20.75
N THR A 1044 38.83 -15.73 -20.34
CA THR A 1044 39.35 -16.99 -19.80
C THR A 1044 38.28 -18.07 -19.87
N GLY A 1045 38.68 -19.35 -19.84
CA GLY A 1045 37.77 -20.49 -19.87
C GLY A 1045 37.89 -21.31 -21.16
N SER A 1046 37.05 -22.32 -21.35
CA SER A 1046 37.23 -23.33 -22.42
C SER A 1046 35.94 -23.95 -22.94
N GLY A 1047 35.99 -24.47 -24.17
CA GLY A 1047 34.86 -25.17 -24.79
C GLY A 1047 33.67 -24.28 -25.16
N ASN A 1048 33.85 -22.96 -25.20
CA ASN A 1048 32.76 -22.02 -25.47
C ASN A 1048 32.52 -21.89 -26.98
N GLN A 1049 31.37 -22.39 -27.41
CA GLN A 1049 30.92 -22.46 -28.80
C GLN A 1049 30.28 -21.14 -29.21
N ILE A 1050 30.90 -20.44 -30.16
CA ILE A 1050 30.43 -19.16 -30.69
C ILE A 1050 30.00 -19.38 -32.15
N LEU A 1051 28.81 -19.96 -32.34
CA LEU A 1051 28.35 -20.53 -33.61
C LEU A 1051 27.30 -19.66 -34.29
N SER A 1052 27.36 -19.53 -35.62
CA SER A 1052 26.29 -18.99 -36.46
C SER A 1052 25.89 -17.53 -36.20
N ASN A 1053 26.57 -16.83 -35.29
CA ASN A 1053 26.29 -15.44 -34.94
C ASN A 1053 26.67 -14.48 -36.08
N SER A 1054 25.82 -13.50 -36.35
CA SER A 1054 26.10 -12.36 -37.21
C SER A 1054 26.81 -11.29 -36.39
N ILE A 1055 28.13 -11.11 -36.58
CA ILE A 1055 28.94 -10.20 -35.75
C ILE A 1055 29.61 -9.14 -36.64
N TYR A 1056 29.23 -7.87 -36.49
CA TYR A 1056 29.80 -6.78 -37.30
C TYR A 1056 29.64 -5.37 -36.67
N GLY A 1057 30.52 -4.43 -37.02
CA GLY A 1057 30.45 -3.03 -36.57
C GLY A 1057 30.97 -2.75 -35.15
N ASN A 1058 31.31 -3.79 -34.38
CA ASN A 1058 31.72 -3.67 -32.99
C ASN A 1058 33.11 -3.01 -32.84
N GLY A 1059 33.30 -2.12 -31.86
CA GLY A 1059 34.55 -1.48 -31.50
C GLY A 1059 35.11 -0.52 -32.56
N GLY A 1060 34.27 0.01 -33.44
CA GLY A 1060 34.62 1.06 -34.40
C GLY A 1060 35.70 0.63 -35.41
N THR A 1061 36.94 1.08 -35.21
CA THR A 1061 38.11 0.74 -36.05
C THR A 1061 39.17 -0.08 -35.32
N GLY A 1062 38.81 -0.70 -34.20
CA GLY A 1062 39.73 -1.48 -33.36
C GLY A 1062 39.16 -2.78 -32.82
N GLY A 1063 37.83 -2.89 -32.67
CA GLY A 1063 37.17 -4.09 -32.15
C GLY A 1063 37.30 -5.31 -33.05
N LEU A 1064 37.55 -6.45 -32.42
CA LEU A 1064 37.46 -7.77 -33.02
C LEU A 1064 35.99 -8.25 -32.99
N GLY A 1065 35.65 -9.16 -33.91
CA GLY A 1065 34.33 -9.80 -33.87
C GLY A 1065 34.29 -10.88 -32.77
N ILE A 1066 35.32 -11.69 -32.68
CA ILE A 1066 35.60 -12.60 -31.57
C ILE A 1066 37.05 -12.32 -31.14
N HIS A 1067 37.26 -12.08 -29.85
CA HIS A 1067 38.55 -11.82 -29.22
C HIS A 1067 38.85 -12.93 -28.21
N LEU A 1068 39.96 -13.63 -28.37
CA LEU A 1068 40.49 -14.57 -27.38
C LEU A 1068 41.63 -13.91 -26.61
N GLN A 1069 41.42 -13.61 -25.34
CA GLN A 1069 42.53 -13.22 -24.45
C GLN A 1069 43.30 -14.47 -24.04
N THR A 1070 44.55 -14.33 -23.60
CA THR A 1070 45.48 -15.45 -23.34
C THR A 1070 44.87 -16.55 -22.45
N GLY A 1071 44.69 -17.74 -23.01
CA GLY A 1071 44.08 -18.91 -22.36
C GLY A 1071 42.56 -19.03 -22.53
N GLY A 1072 41.89 -18.05 -23.14
CA GLY A 1072 40.48 -18.13 -23.53
C GLY A 1072 40.28 -19.11 -24.69
N ASN A 1073 39.32 -20.03 -24.55
CA ASN A 1073 39.11 -21.14 -25.49
C ASN A 1073 40.41 -21.89 -25.86
N ASN A 1074 41.26 -22.13 -24.85
CA ASN A 1074 42.55 -22.83 -24.99
C ASN A 1074 43.47 -22.24 -26.07
N ASP A 1075 43.41 -20.92 -26.32
CA ASP A 1075 44.13 -20.22 -27.39
C ASP A 1075 43.86 -20.81 -28.79
N GLN A 1076 42.65 -21.34 -29.04
CA GLN A 1076 42.28 -22.01 -30.31
C GLN A 1076 42.59 -21.11 -31.53
N PRO A 1077 43.58 -21.49 -32.37
CA PRO A 1077 44.03 -20.64 -33.46
C PRO A 1077 42.92 -20.35 -34.49
N ALA A 1078 42.89 -19.10 -34.96
CA ALA A 1078 42.08 -18.71 -36.12
C ALA A 1078 42.56 -19.42 -37.40
N PRO A 1079 41.64 -19.78 -38.31
CA PRO A 1079 41.99 -20.24 -39.65
C PRO A 1079 42.82 -19.22 -40.42
N ASP A 1080 43.71 -19.69 -41.29
CA ASP A 1080 44.51 -18.84 -42.19
C ASP A 1080 43.96 -18.94 -43.62
N VAL A 1081 43.28 -17.90 -44.10
CA VAL A 1081 42.55 -17.94 -45.39
C VAL A 1081 43.47 -17.51 -46.54
N GLN A 1082 43.94 -18.51 -47.29
CA GLN A 1082 44.84 -18.34 -48.42
C GLN A 1082 44.18 -17.65 -49.63
N SER A 1083 42.90 -17.95 -49.90
CA SER A 1083 42.18 -17.37 -51.05
C SER A 1083 40.66 -17.50 -50.95
N ALA A 1084 39.96 -16.57 -51.61
CA ALA A 1084 38.52 -16.57 -51.84
C ALA A 1084 38.24 -16.21 -53.31
N VAL A 1085 37.72 -17.16 -54.10
CA VAL A 1085 37.55 -17.04 -55.56
C VAL A 1085 36.10 -17.35 -55.95
N LEU A 1086 35.42 -16.37 -56.53
CA LEU A 1086 34.03 -16.43 -56.96
C LEU A 1086 33.92 -16.81 -58.45
N SER A 1087 33.66 -18.09 -58.71
CA SER A 1087 33.43 -18.60 -60.07
C SER A 1087 31.93 -18.72 -60.34
N GLY A 1088 31.36 -17.73 -61.04
CA GLY A 1088 29.92 -17.66 -61.30
C GLY A 1088 29.13 -17.42 -60.00
N THR A 1089 28.40 -18.43 -59.54
CA THR A 1089 27.65 -18.42 -58.26
C THR A 1089 28.23 -19.36 -57.20
N SER A 1090 29.44 -19.89 -57.41
CA SER A 1090 30.17 -20.69 -56.43
C SER A 1090 31.37 -19.90 -55.93
N LEU A 1091 31.45 -19.72 -54.61
CA LEU A 1091 32.63 -19.18 -53.95
C LEU A 1091 33.47 -20.34 -53.43
N THR A 1092 34.70 -20.48 -53.95
CA THR A 1092 35.70 -21.40 -53.42
C THR A 1092 36.58 -20.67 -52.43
N VAL A 1093 36.63 -21.16 -51.19
CA VAL A 1093 37.49 -20.63 -50.12
C VAL A 1093 38.50 -21.70 -49.74
N THR A 1094 39.79 -21.35 -49.80
CA THR A 1094 40.89 -22.23 -49.39
C THR A 1094 41.63 -21.63 -48.20
N PHE A 1095 41.82 -22.42 -47.15
CA PHE A 1095 42.33 -21.98 -45.86
C PHE A 1095 43.04 -23.12 -45.10
N THR A 1096 43.78 -22.78 -44.05
CA THR A 1096 44.43 -23.74 -43.14
C THR A 1096 43.69 -23.77 -41.80
N VAL A 1097 43.61 -24.94 -41.15
CA VAL A 1097 43.15 -25.07 -39.75
C VAL A 1097 44.33 -25.57 -38.93
N GLN A 1098 44.90 -24.69 -38.11
CA GLN A 1098 46.11 -24.96 -37.32
C GLN A 1098 45.77 -25.84 -36.09
N PRO A 1099 46.56 -26.88 -35.78
CA PRO A 1099 46.39 -27.67 -34.55
C PRO A 1099 46.63 -26.83 -33.29
N PRO A 1100 45.97 -27.18 -32.17
CA PRO A 1100 46.72 -27.99 -31.18
C PRO A 1100 46.37 -29.48 -31.17
N SER A 1101 45.22 -29.86 -31.73
CA SER A 1101 44.76 -31.26 -31.76
C SER A 1101 44.64 -31.81 -33.18
N SER A 1102 44.86 -33.11 -33.36
CA SER A 1102 44.59 -33.83 -34.62
C SER A 1102 43.09 -34.17 -34.76
N GLY A 1103 42.23 -33.23 -34.39
CA GLY A 1103 40.80 -33.40 -34.21
C GLY A 1103 39.96 -33.16 -35.47
N LEU A 1104 38.66 -33.31 -35.27
CA LEU A 1104 37.62 -32.82 -36.18
C LEU A 1104 37.15 -31.45 -35.69
N TYR A 1105 36.87 -30.55 -36.62
CA TYR A 1105 36.46 -29.18 -36.38
C TYR A 1105 35.11 -28.90 -37.05
N THR A 1106 34.33 -28.00 -36.47
CA THR A 1106 33.24 -27.30 -37.16
C THR A 1106 33.78 -25.97 -37.65
N VAL A 1107 33.67 -25.72 -38.95
CA VAL A 1107 34.18 -24.51 -39.59
C VAL A 1107 33.02 -23.70 -40.17
N GLN A 1108 33.02 -22.40 -39.91
CA GLN A 1108 31.98 -21.49 -40.41
C GLN A 1108 32.59 -20.41 -41.29
N VAL A 1109 31.99 -20.21 -42.47
CA VAL A 1109 32.47 -19.27 -43.48
C VAL A 1109 31.52 -18.08 -43.52
N PHE A 1110 32.06 -16.88 -43.33
CA PHE A 1110 31.30 -15.64 -43.26
C PHE A 1110 31.66 -14.69 -44.41
N TYR A 1111 30.67 -13.95 -44.87
CA TYR A 1111 30.79 -12.86 -45.83
C TYR A 1111 30.58 -11.50 -45.14
N SER A 1112 31.40 -10.53 -45.55
CA SER A 1112 31.24 -9.13 -45.21
C SER A 1112 31.41 -8.26 -46.47
N PRO A 1113 30.63 -7.17 -46.64
CA PRO A 1113 30.68 -6.33 -47.83
C PRO A 1113 32.00 -5.56 -47.93
N SER A 1114 32.31 -5.03 -49.11
CA SER A 1114 33.50 -4.20 -49.37
C SER A 1114 33.58 -2.89 -48.56
N THR A 1115 32.49 -2.54 -47.87
CA THR A 1115 32.35 -1.38 -46.97
C THR A 1115 32.54 -1.75 -45.49
N ALA A 1116 32.86 -3.00 -45.16
CA ALA A 1116 33.13 -3.42 -43.78
C ALA A 1116 34.35 -2.69 -43.19
N GLY A 1117 34.30 -2.44 -41.88
CA GLY A 1117 35.44 -1.89 -41.13
C GLY A 1117 36.61 -2.86 -41.05
N SER A 1118 37.77 -2.36 -40.62
CA SER A 1118 38.92 -3.16 -40.21
C SER A 1118 39.09 -3.02 -38.69
N PRO A 1119 39.23 -4.12 -37.92
CA PRO A 1119 39.20 -5.53 -38.33
C PRO A 1119 37.86 -5.95 -38.97
N VAL A 1120 37.91 -6.80 -40.00
CA VAL A 1120 36.69 -7.33 -40.64
C VAL A 1120 36.13 -8.45 -39.77
N GLN A 1121 34.85 -8.34 -39.44
CA GLN A 1121 34.10 -9.28 -38.60
C GLN A 1121 33.18 -10.15 -39.48
N GLY A 1122 32.52 -11.18 -38.93
CA GLY A 1122 31.65 -12.09 -39.70
C GLY A 1122 30.20 -11.62 -39.82
N GLN A 1123 29.87 -10.77 -40.79
CA GLN A 1123 28.53 -10.19 -40.92
C GLN A 1123 27.46 -11.22 -41.32
N GLN A 1124 27.70 -12.03 -42.36
CA GLN A 1124 26.71 -12.99 -42.88
C GLN A 1124 27.31 -14.39 -42.94
N LEU A 1125 26.74 -15.35 -42.21
CA LEU A 1125 27.06 -16.77 -42.39
C LEU A 1125 26.69 -17.24 -43.81
N LEU A 1126 27.63 -17.87 -44.51
CA LEU A 1126 27.41 -18.50 -45.81
C LEU A 1126 27.19 -20.01 -45.70
N ASP A 1127 27.98 -20.69 -44.86
CA ASP A 1127 27.96 -22.15 -44.71
C ASP A 1127 28.58 -22.59 -43.37
N THR A 1128 28.21 -23.77 -42.89
CA THR A 1128 28.74 -24.43 -41.68
C THR A 1128 29.11 -25.87 -42.01
N VAL A 1129 30.41 -26.13 -42.11
CA VAL A 1129 30.95 -27.45 -42.46
C VAL A 1129 31.48 -28.13 -41.21
N THR A 1130 30.82 -29.22 -40.80
CA THR A 1130 31.24 -30.05 -39.67
C THR A 1130 32.23 -31.14 -40.11
N ASN A 1131 32.94 -31.72 -39.14
CA ASN A 1131 33.87 -32.84 -39.36
C ASN A 1131 35.06 -32.51 -40.30
N VAL A 1132 35.50 -31.25 -40.33
CA VAL A 1132 36.71 -30.84 -41.03
C VAL A 1132 37.94 -31.35 -40.27
N GLN A 1133 38.81 -32.14 -40.92
CA GLN A 1133 40.10 -32.49 -40.33
C GLN A 1133 41.05 -31.28 -40.37
N GLY A 1134 41.80 -31.07 -39.28
CA GLY A 1134 42.88 -30.08 -39.25
C GLY A 1134 43.95 -30.42 -40.31
N HIS A 1135 44.05 -29.58 -41.34
CA HIS A 1135 44.92 -29.81 -42.50
C HIS A 1135 45.54 -28.49 -42.98
N LYS A 1136 46.68 -28.59 -43.68
CA LYS A 1136 47.39 -27.42 -44.24
C LYS A 1136 46.61 -26.70 -45.32
N ASP A 1137 45.80 -27.44 -46.07
CA ASP A 1137 44.96 -26.94 -47.14
C ASP A 1137 43.59 -27.60 -47.00
N VAL A 1138 42.58 -26.82 -46.65
CA VAL A 1138 41.16 -27.16 -46.64
C VAL A 1138 40.49 -26.28 -47.70
N THR A 1139 39.65 -26.86 -48.55
CA THR A 1139 38.91 -26.11 -49.59
C THR A 1139 37.43 -26.43 -49.50
N ILE A 1140 36.62 -25.38 -49.34
CA ILE A 1140 35.15 -25.45 -49.29
C ILE A 1140 34.59 -24.67 -50.48
N THR A 1141 33.49 -25.14 -51.08
CA THR A 1141 32.74 -24.42 -52.10
C THR A 1141 31.36 -24.07 -51.56
N VAL A 1142 31.11 -22.79 -51.29
CA VAL A 1142 29.85 -22.30 -50.71
C VAL A 1142 28.98 -21.61 -51.78
N PRO A 1143 27.63 -21.66 -51.65
CA PRO A 1143 26.73 -20.99 -52.58
C PRO A 1143 26.81 -19.46 -52.45
N GLY A 1144 27.15 -18.78 -53.54
CA GLY A 1144 27.50 -17.35 -53.52
C GLY A 1144 26.41 -16.41 -54.03
N THR A 1145 25.68 -15.76 -53.12
CA THR A 1145 25.08 -14.43 -53.35
C THR A 1145 25.97 -13.35 -52.73
N VAL A 1146 27.24 -13.32 -53.16
CA VAL A 1146 28.29 -12.42 -52.65
C VAL A 1146 28.87 -11.58 -53.79
N SER A 1147 29.44 -10.40 -53.47
CA SER A 1147 30.10 -9.55 -54.48
C SER A 1147 31.61 -9.67 -54.45
N ALA A 1148 32.24 -9.70 -55.63
CA ALA A 1148 33.68 -9.50 -55.78
C ALA A 1148 34.12 -8.17 -55.14
N GLY A 1149 35.28 -8.17 -54.48
CA GLY A 1149 35.76 -7.05 -53.66
C GLY A 1149 35.15 -6.98 -52.25
N GLY A 1150 34.17 -7.81 -51.91
CA GLY A 1150 33.81 -8.10 -50.51
C GLY A 1150 34.87 -8.98 -49.83
N PHE A 1151 34.65 -9.32 -48.57
CA PHE A 1151 35.59 -10.06 -47.72
C PHE A 1151 35.00 -11.38 -47.23
N ILE A 1152 35.89 -12.35 -47.00
CA ILE A 1152 35.61 -13.60 -46.30
C ILE A 1152 36.42 -13.69 -45.02
N THR A 1153 35.75 -14.06 -43.93
CA THR A 1153 36.37 -14.50 -42.68
C THR A 1153 35.87 -15.89 -42.32
N VAL A 1154 36.68 -16.65 -41.58
CA VAL A 1154 36.39 -18.04 -41.22
C VAL A 1154 36.71 -18.25 -39.73
N THR A 1155 35.86 -18.99 -39.01
CA THR A 1155 36.14 -19.47 -37.64
C THR A 1155 36.26 -20.99 -37.63
N ALA A 1156 37.00 -21.53 -36.66
CA ALA A 1156 37.06 -22.96 -36.38
C ALA A 1156 36.68 -23.23 -34.92
N THR A 1157 35.77 -24.17 -34.71
CA THR A 1157 35.37 -24.69 -33.41
C THR A 1157 35.89 -26.11 -33.25
N SER A 1158 36.62 -26.39 -32.17
CA SER A 1158 37.22 -27.69 -31.88
C SER A 1158 36.18 -28.73 -31.45
N ALA A 1159 36.56 -30.01 -31.43
CA ALA A 1159 35.73 -31.08 -30.86
C ALA A 1159 35.52 -30.95 -29.33
N SER A 1160 36.26 -30.09 -28.62
CA SER A 1160 36.01 -29.72 -27.23
C SER A 1160 35.11 -28.48 -27.08
N GLY A 1161 34.67 -27.88 -28.20
CA GLY A 1161 33.81 -26.70 -28.24
C GLY A 1161 34.55 -25.36 -28.27
N ASP A 1162 35.88 -25.35 -28.26
CA ASP A 1162 36.68 -24.13 -28.29
C ASP A 1162 36.55 -23.45 -29.66
N THR A 1163 35.92 -22.27 -29.73
CA THR A 1163 35.83 -21.47 -30.97
C THR A 1163 36.97 -20.45 -31.06
N SER A 1164 37.57 -20.34 -32.25
CA SER A 1164 38.62 -19.38 -32.59
C SER A 1164 38.13 -17.94 -32.74
N GLU A 1165 39.06 -16.99 -32.78
CA GLU A 1165 38.83 -15.68 -33.42
C GLU A 1165 38.46 -15.81 -34.91
N PHE A 1166 37.97 -14.73 -35.52
CA PHE A 1166 37.82 -14.65 -36.97
C PHE A 1166 39.19 -14.64 -37.65
N SER A 1167 39.33 -15.38 -38.76
CA SER A 1167 40.53 -15.34 -39.61
C SER A 1167 40.87 -13.92 -40.10
N THR A 1168 42.13 -13.72 -40.46
CA THR A 1168 42.52 -12.62 -41.36
C THR A 1168 41.61 -12.64 -42.61
N ALA A 1169 41.15 -11.47 -43.03
CA ALA A 1169 40.11 -11.36 -44.05
C ALA A 1169 40.67 -11.50 -45.49
N ALA A 1170 40.09 -12.41 -46.28
CA ALA A 1170 40.45 -12.60 -47.67
C ALA A 1170 39.47 -11.85 -48.59
N THR A 1171 39.99 -10.98 -49.46
CA THR A 1171 39.18 -10.28 -50.47
C THR A 1171 38.69 -11.27 -51.55
N ILE A 1172 37.40 -11.23 -51.87
CA ILE A 1172 36.79 -12.06 -52.92
C ILE A 1172 37.28 -11.60 -54.29
N THR A 1173 37.95 -12.52 -54.99
CA THR A 1173 38.43 -12.38 -56.37
C THR A 1173 37.56 -13.19 -57.35
N THR A 1174 37.83 -13.11 -58.65
CA THR A 1174 37.07 -13.78 -59.74
C THR A 1174 38.01 -14.43 -60.75
#